data_AF-A0A5P9EWJ6-F1
#
_entry.id   AF-A0A5P9EWJ6-F1
#
_cell.length_a   1.000
_cell.length_b   1.000
_cell.length_c   1.000
_cell.angle_alpha   90.00
_cell.angle_beta   90.00
_cell.angle_gamma   90.00
#
_symmetry.space_group_name_H-M   'P 1'
#
loop_
_entity.id
_entity.type
_entity.pdbx_description
1 polymer ?
#
loop_
_entity_poly.entity_id
_entity_poly.type
_entity_poly.pdbx_seq_one_letter_code
_entity_poly.pdbx_strand_id
1 'polypeptide(L)'
;MNENVLHVTVIGVGLPGESIGWLHLSQLMSMPNVVVDAVIEEYWLSEAVASSEKGLAYKREMARLEEQFGGFKIYTSVAQLPRPDMFSKHLVIISVRTPSATDVFKSVVARGFRNIYLEKPGADSLEKLQAMERIAEEKNVKVVVGYQKHIASYVKEAEKIDHEWALHSRSVGFIHHNPHPEDSLESVFRQNSEGMLLNQCCHELELCVAKWKLASHNITDVVVNPEKTIKKRFGDIEDFKKLSFKIETNLGVSFSFFATRCEGVENSIVMRRGLTSKPVLVRQAKPDVLERALALTKKEKGAMWYCYLFEQDYRALKRLFIESILYHDDEKYLSLPRLPHACGVLQLAAAIEPSIQAQVKSNKDYHPVAQVVDIVCQEPTTQRIWYHQKLFAPGNNFLIDILRPPKKRIICCVDDRVWDLYAKDIIEWEKSVGVSLIPIVMKGGEQSKNIDSFLKVIDEIWKANPLRYREPIVAMGGGAVTDTIGFVSAVWRRNTPWIRIPTTLMGMIDSSIGIKVSVNHIIKNGLGAFHCPRHTIIDPTFLRTNSQRVLKSAIGEMIKVGVVFNKETLNLLSKKGEGLLDSRFLDSKGLPGEVSYNLIMICIDAMLDSIAGDLNEENLSRPMDFGHTLSRWLERDESFRLMHGEAVGIDCLFTSLVAEQMELITKVEVEFLFDIYVKLGLAASVKGLNLDVYKTALKQISIHRSGRLRAPLPAPLGRCTWVDEIKNKDLEKSWSSLQKRLAIHPELVLDPDAIEDEDEDEDYRSAGAKASNARSKGKYSQKSLRWGIIGCGRIANDFAIIINYLESAEIHAVASRNLDRAKDFASNHGVSRAYGNYLELVSDPDVDIVYIATIPELHRQHAELVLRAGKPVLVEKPLALTVEDALKIKALAHKKQLFCMEGMWMRFFPAIKYCRSIVSSGEIGKVCQLRADLSFDLRKDEGLQSPKWRVGAGMDAGVYPIHAALMLLGRNASDLEFSGVLDDYGSQEDGAGLIYAHYDSGPTAVVSWSHLVEGAEELEVYGTEGRVKVHSPAHCPTRISVTRVEGSRRADNNTRLYEFPLPRIRGEFNYPNSEGLYYEARAVQRCLERGLIECPELPLADSVQAIKMIVACDQHIKRKAA
;
A
#
# COMPACT_ATOMS: atom_id res chain seq x y z
N MET A 1 31.37 39.38 -41.60
CA MET A 1 31.27 38.01 -42.15
C MET A 1 31.27 37.07 -40.96
N ASN A 2 30.22 36.26 -40.77
CA ASN A 2 30.14 35.37 -39.61
C ASN A 2 31.22 34.27 -39.72
N GLU A 3 32.22 34.30 -38.85
CA GLU A 3 33.41 33.43 -38.90
C GLU A 3 33.15 31.93 -38.55
N ASN A 4 31.89 31.46 -38.51
CA ASN A 4 31.62 30.08 -38.08
C ASN A 4 30.32 29.50 -38.67
N VAL A 5 30.20 29.45 -40.00
CA VAL A 5 29.08 28.79 -40.70
C VAL A 5 29.47 27.36 -41.09
N LEU A 6 28.55 26.40 -40.89
CA LEU A 6 28.66 25.02 -41.35
C LEU A 6 27.81 24.80 -42.60
N HIS A 7 28.45 24.28 -43.64
CA HIS A 7 27.84 23.90 -44.90
C HIS A 7 27.30 22.46 -44.84
N VAL A 8 26.08 22.21 -45.31
CA VAL A 8 25.42 20.91 -45.16
C VAL A 8 24.83 20.41 -46.48
N THR A 9 25.08 19.13 -46.78
CA THR A 9 24.40 18.39 -47.86
C THR A 9 23.52 17.30 -47.25
N VAL A 10 22.27 17.18 -47.70
CA VAL A 10 21.34 16.13 -47.28
C VAL A 10 21.07 15.16 -48.43
N ILE A 11 21.34 13.88 -48.23
CA ILE A 11 21.18 12.81 -49.23
C ILE A 11 20.05 11.88 -48.79
N GLY A 12 19.10 11.62 -49.70
CA GLY A 12 17.93 10.79 -49.43
C GLY A 12 16.87 11.54 -48.62
N VAL A 13 16.48 12.73 -49.09
CA VAL A 13 15.46 13.53 -48.40
C VAL A 13 14.12 12.81 -48.40
N GLY A 14 13.75 12.10 -49.46
CA GLY A 14 12.46 11.40 -49.55
C GLY A 14 11.26 12.36 -49.58
N LEU A 15 10.05 11.81 -49.56
CA LEU A 15 8.84 12.63 -49.68
C LEU A 15 8.68 13.61 -48.50
N PRO A 16 8.34 14.88 -48.79
CA PRO A 16 8.02 15.87 -47.77
C PRO A 16 7.01 15.34 -46.74
N GLY A 17 7.40 15.39 -45.47
CA GLY A 17 6.59 14.96 -44.34
C GLY A 17 6.52 13.44 -44.11
N GLU A 18 6.88 12.59 -45.08
CA GLU A 18 6.73 11.12 -44.97
C GLU A 18 8.07 10.39 -44.65
N SER A 19 9.21 11.09 -44.66
CA SER A 19 10.54 10.50 -44.50
C SER A 19 11.36 11.13 -43.38
N ILE A 20 12.28 10.34 -42.81
CA ILE A 20 13.28 10.83 -41.86
C ILE A 20 14.26 11.81 -42.54
N GLY A 21 14.60 11.61 -43.81
CA GLY A 21 15.41 12.54 -44.60
C GLY A 21 14.83 13.95 -44.66
N TRP A 22 13.51 14.07 -44.79
CA TRP A 22 12.80 15.35 -44.75
C TRP A 22 12.88 16.01 -43.38
N LEU A 23 12.74 15.22 -42.31
CA LEU A 23 12.92 15.70 -40.94
C LEU A 23 14.34 16.28 -40.76
N HIS A 24 15.38 15.62 -41.25
CA HIS A 24 16.74 16.17 -41.18
C HIS A 24 16.86 17.50 -41.90
N LEU A 25 16.37 17.58 -43.15
CA LEU A 25 16.40 18.80 -43.94
C LEU A 25 15.68 19.96 -43.23
N SER A 26 14.45 19.73 -42.79
CA SER A 26 13.62 20.73 -42.08
C SER A 26 14.31 21.23 -40.80
N GLN A 27 14.89 20.32 -40.01
CA GLN A 27 15.61 20.71 -38.80
C GLN A 27 16.85 21.56 -39.12
N LEU A 28 17.66 21.16 -40.09
CA LEU A 28 18.91 21.84 -40.46
C LEU A 28 18.66 23.25 -41.00
N MET A 29 17.60 23.45 -41.79
CA MET A 29 17.19 24.77 -42.28
C MET A 29 16.82 25.74 -41.16
N SER A 30 16.45 25.22 -39.97
CA SER A 30 16.12 26.03 -38.80
C SER A 30 17.29 26.21 -37.81
N MET A 31 18.44 25.57 -38.05
CA MET A 31 19.56 25.62 -37.12
C MET A 31 20.41 26.88 -37.33
N PRO A 32 20.82 27.57 -36.24
CA PRO A 32 21.72 28.71 -36.36
C PRO A 32 23.08 28.25 -36.90
N ASN A 33 23.73 29.11 -37.67
CA ASN A 33 25.07 28.87 -38.24
C ASN A 33 25.16 27.65 -39.17
N VAL A 34 24.03 27.15 -39.69
CA VAL A 34 23.95 26.08 -40.68
C VAL A 34 23.44 26.66 -41.98
N VAL A 35 24.09 26.32 -43.09
CA VAL A 35 23.63 26.60 -44.45
C VAL A 35 23.52 25.27 -45.18
N VAL A 36 22.34 24.96 -45.70
CA VAL A 36 22.15 23.79 -46.56
C VAL A 36 22.51 24.19 -47.98
N ASP A 37 23.56 23.61 -48.55
CA ASP A 37 24.03 23.95 -49.90
C ASP A 37 23.42 23.06 -50.97
N ALA A 38 23.14 21.80 -50.62
CA ALA A 38 22.73 20.80 -51.58
C ALA A 38 21.79 19.75 -50.99
N VAL A 39 20.87 19.30 -51.83
CA VAL A 39 19.99 18.16 -51.58
C VAL A 39 20.20 17.14 -52.69
N ILE A 40 20.30 15.86 -52.33
CA ILE A 40 20.38 14.76 -53.29
C ILE A 40 19.19 13.83 -53.10
N GLU A 41 18.46 13.60 -54.19
CA GLU A 41 17.37 12.64 -54.22
C GLU A 41 17.35 11.90 -55.56
N GLU A 42 17.73 10.63 -55.54
CA GLU A 42 17.84 9.81 -56.74
C GLU A 42 16.49 9.22 -57.16
N TYR A 43 15.67 8.77 -56.20
CA TYR A 43 14.47 8.00 -56.51
C TYR A 43 13.36 8.90 -57.06
N TRP A 44 12.96 9.94 -56.32
CA TRP A 44 11.84 10.81 -56.72
C TRP A 44 12.14 11.69 -57.94
N LEU A 45 13.42 11.85 -58.29
CA LEU A 45 13.86 12.55 -59.49
C LEU A 45 14.19 11.62 -60.65
N SER A 46 14.12 10.30 -60.48
CA SER A 46 14.31 9.33 -61.56
C SER A 46 13.19 9.41 -62.60
N GLU A 47 13.51 9.17 -63.87
CA GLU A 47 12.53 9.22 -64.97
C GLU A 47 11.32 8.30 -64.74
N ALA A 48 11.51 7.19 -64.01
CA ALA A 48 10.48 6.19 -63.73
C ALA A 48 9.34 6.71 -62.82
N VAL A 49 9.61 7.62 -61.88
CA VAL A 49 8.61 8.11 -60.92
C VAL A 49 8.47 9.63 -60.87
N ALA A 50 9.35 10.38 -61.54
CA ALA A 50 9.32 11.85 -61.55
C ALA A 50 8.04 12.45 -62.15
N SER A 51 7.33 11.70 -63.00
CA SER A 51 6.04 12.07 -63.60
C SER A 51 4.82 11.60 -62.79
N SER A 52 5.03 10.79 -61.74
CA SER A 52 3.96 10.36 -60.84
C SER A 52 3.42 11.53 -60.01
N GLU A 53 2.20 11.40 -59.49
CA GLU A 53 1.59 12.42 -58.63
C GLU A 53 2.49 12.80 -57.44
N LYS A 54 3.07 11.79 -56.78
CA LYS A 54 4.03 11.99 -55.66
C LYS A 54 5.36 12.60 -56.13
N GLY A 55 5.87 12.23 -57.31
CA GLY A 55 7.07 12.83 -57.90
C GLY A 55 6.88 14.32 -58.28
N LEU A 56 5.73 14.68 -58.83
CA LEU A 56 5.36 16.07 -59.11
C LEU A 56 5.12 16.88 -57.84
N ALA A 57 4.59 16.27 -56.77
CA ALA A 57 4.49 16.89 -55.45
C ALA A 57 5.87 17.16 -54.84
N TYR A 58 6.79 16.19 -54.92
CA TYR A 58 8.18 16.36 -54.49
C TYR A 58 8.87 17.54 -55.19
N LYS A 59 8.79 17.62 -56.53
CA LYS A 59 9.39 18.72 -57.31
C LYS A 59 8.85 20.10 -56.92
N ARG A 60 7.54 20.22 -56.74
CA ARG A 60 6.89 21.49 -56.32
C ARG A 60 7.38 21.95 -54.95
N GLU A 61 7.49 21.03 -54.01
CA GLU A 61 7.91 21.36 -52.65
C GLU A 61 9.40 21.73 -52.58
N MET A 62 10.27 21.04 -53.33
CA MET A 62 11.68 21.41 -53.40
C MET A 62 11.89 22.79 -54.02
N ALA A 63 11.17 23.14 -55.08
CA ALA A 63 11.21 24.48 -55.68
C ALA A 63 10.74 25.56 -54.69
N ARG A 64 9.69 25.28 -53.91
CA ARG A 64 9.20 26.17 -52.85
C ARG A 64 10.26 26.41 -51.77
N LEU A 65 10.98 25.37 -51.36
CA LEU A 65 12.04 25.48 -50.36
C LEU A 65 13.27 26.25 -50.89
N GLU A 66 13.64 26.03 -52.15
CA GLU A 66 14.72 26.75 -52.82
C GLU A 66 14.43 28.27 -52.84
N GLU A 67 13.18 28.64 -53.12
CA GLU A 67 12.71 30.03 -53.09
C GLU A 67 12.66 30.62 -51.67
N GLN A 68 12.20 29.83 -50.67
CA GLN A 68 11.99 30.32 -49.30
C GLN A 68 13.29 30.51 -48.51
N PHE A 69 14.26 29.60 -48.65
CA PHE A 69 15.45 29.54 -47.78
C PHE A 69 16.76 29.88 -48.49
N GLY A 70 16.71 30.18 -49.79
CA GLY A 70 17.85 30.64 -50.58
C GLY A 70 18.66 29.50 -51.21
N GLY A 71 18.26 29.10 -52.41
CA GLY A 71 19.16 28.69 -53.51
C GLY A 71 20.06 27.47 -53.30
N PHE A 72 19.68 26.50 -52.47
CA PHE A 72 20.39 25.21 -52.40
C PHE A 72 20.17 24.41 -53.69
N LYS A 73 21.19 23.70 -54.16
CA LYS A 73 21.13 22.95 -55.42
C LYS A 73 20.60 21.55 -55.24
N ILE A 74 19.73 21.13 -56.14
CA ILE A 74 19.18 19.78 -56.15
C ILE A 74 19.97 18.93 -57.16
N TYR A 75 20.49 17.80 -56.71
CA TYR A 75 21.23 16.85 -57.52
C TYR A 75 20.54 15.48 -57.54
N THR A 76 20.80 14.72 -58.59
CA THR A 76 20.28 13.36 -58.75
C THR A 76 21.28 12.30 -58.31
N SER A 77 22.56 12.66 -58.12
CA SER A 77 23.59 11.74 -57.63
C SER A 77 24.74 12.47 -56.92
N VAL A 78 25.47 11.75 -56.06
CA VAL A 78 26.66 12.24 -55.35
C VAL A 78 27.77 12.69 -56.32
N ALA A 79 27.85 12.09 -57.51
CA ALA A 79 28.85 12.42 -58.52
C ALA A 79 28.75 13.87 -59.02
N GLN A 80 27.56 14.47 -58.95
CA GLN A 80 27.30 15.84 -59.40
C GLN A 80 27.68 16.90 -58.35
N LEU A 81 27.92 16.51 -57.10
CA LEU A 81 28.33 17.45 -56.06
C LEU A 81 29.70 18.06 -56.39
N PRO A 82 29.92 19.36 -56.15
CA PRO A 82 31.27 19.91 -56.16
C PRO A 82 32.12 19.26 -55.06
N ARG A 83 33.45 19.20 -55.25
CA ARG A 83 34.34 18.80 -54.16
C ARG A 83 34.31 19.90 -53.08
N PRO A 84 34.27 19.55 -51.79
CA PRO A 84 34.32 20.54 -50.73
C PRO A 84 35.67 21.29 -50.76
N ASP A 85 35.66 22.58 -50.46
CA ASP A 85 36.88 23.35 -50.28
C ASP A 85 37.61 22.87 -49.01
N MET A 86 38.95 22.84 -49.06
CA MET A 86 39.80 22.29 -48.01
C MET A 86 39.62 23.00 -46.66
N PHE A 87 39.24 24.28 -46.68
CA PHE A 87 39.01 25.09 -45.49
C PHE A 87 37.53 25.18 -45.09
N SER A 88 36.61 24.69 -45.94
CA SER A 88 35.17 24.74 -45.67
C SER A 88 34.76 23.65 -44.67
N LYS A 89 34.01 24.05 -43.63
CA LYS A 89 33.43 23.12 -42.66
C LYS A 89 32.16 22.55 -43.29
N HIS A 90 32.22 21.30 -43.75
CA HIS A 90 31.11 20.66 -44.43
C HIS A 90 30.65 19.36 -43.74
N LEU A 91 29.34 19.18 -43.61
CA LEU A 91 28.67 17.99 -43.06
C LEU A 91 27.75 17.36 -44.12
N VAL A 92 27.80 16.04 -44.25
CA VAL A 92 26.88 15.29 -45.13
C VAL A 92 25.95 14.42 -44.29
N ILE A 93 24.65 14.58 -44.47
CA ILE A 93 23.62 13.69 -43.89
C ILE A 93 23.28 12.62 -44.93
N ILE A 94 23.50 11.35 -44.60
CA ILE A 94 23.11 10.20 -45.41
C ILE A 94 21.87 9.56 -44.78
N SER A 95 20.71 9.79 -45.39
CA SER A 95 19.40 9.28 -44.96
C SER A 95 18.73 8.43 -46.07
N VAL A 96 19.54 7.64 -46.77
CA VAL A 96 19.05 6.68 -47.78
C VAL A 96 18.63 5.36 -47.13
N ARG A 97 18.05 4.44 -47.92
CA ARG A 97 17.72 3.09 -47.45
C ARG A 97 19.00 2.35 -47.04
N THR A 98 18.89 1.55 -45.97
CA THR A 98 20.00 0.79 -45.37
C THR A 98 20.86 0.03 -46.39
N PRO A 99 20.31 -0.68 -47.39
CA PRO A 99 21.12 -1.40 -48.38
C PRO A 99 21.97 -0.48 -49.27
N SER A 100 21.52 0.75 -49.52
CA SER A 100 22.18 1.74 -50.37
C SER A 100 23.17 2.62 -49.61
N ALA A 101 23.10 2.66 -48.28
CA ALA A 101 23.87 3.56 -47.44
C ALA A 101 25.39 3.38 -47.59
N THR A 102 25.86 2.14 -47.77
CA THR A 102 27.28 1.81 -47.94
C THR A 102 27.88 2.41 -49.21
N ASP A 103 27.18 2.31 -50.34
CA ASP A 103 27.71 2.79 -51.62
C ASP A 103 27.65 4.33 -51.71
N VAL A 104 26.61 4.92 -51.12
CA VAL A 104 26.51 6.38 -50.97
C VAL A 104 27.63 6.90 -50.07
N PHE A 105 27.89 6.23 -48.94
CA PHE A 105 28.99 6.60 -48.05
C PHE A 105 30.34 6.58 -48.75
N LYS A 106 30.66 5.48 -49.46
CA LYS A 106 31.90 5.37 -50.24
C LYS A 106 32.02 6.49 -51.27
N SER A 107 30.92 6.81 -51.95
CA SER A 107 30.89 7.89 -52.95
C SER A 107 31.13 9.26 -52.33
N VAL A 108 30.55 9.53 -51.16
CA VAL A 108 30.74 10.77 -50.41
C VAL A 108 32.18 10.92 -49.93
N VAL A 109 32.76 9.87 -49.36
CA VAL A 109 34.17 9.89 -48.92
C VAL A 109 35.12 10.04 -50.11
N ALA A 110 34.88 9.34 -51.22
CA ALA A 110 35.66 9.47 -52.45
C ALA A 110 35.59 10.89 -53.04
N ARG A 111 34.50 11.62 -52.80
CA ARG A 111 34.35 13.01 -53.22
C ARG A 111 35.12 14.01 -52.34
N GLY A 112 35.59 13.58 -51.17
CA GLY A 112 36.46 14.35 -50.27
C GLY A 112 35.77 14.90 -49.01
N PHE A 113 34.52 14.52 -48.74
CA PHE A 113 33.82 14.96 -47.52
C PHE A 113 34.32 14.21 -46.28
N ARG A 114 34.49 14.92 -45.17
CA ARG A 114 35.14 14.41 -43.94
C ARG A 114 34.25 14.34 -42.70
N ASN A 115 33.05 14.92 -42.72
CA ASN A 115 32.11 14.82 -41.61
C ASN A 115 30.79 14.26 -42.14
N ILE A 116 30.38 13.10 -41.62
CA ILE A 116 29.22 12.36 -42.11
C ILE A 116 28.32 12.01 -40.94
N TYR A 117 27.04 12.33 -41.07
CA TYR A 117 25.99 11.80 -40.24
C TYR A 117 25.29 10.70 -41.04
N LEU A 118 25.22 9.49 -40.49
CA LEU A 118 24.69 8.31 -41.15
C LEU A 118 23.44 7.84 -40.42
N GLU A 119 22.31 7.71 -41.11
CA GLU A 119 21.11 7.18 -40.46
C GLU A 119 21.26 5.71 -40.06
N LYS A 120 20.57 5.35 -38.96
CA LYS A 120 20.67 4.02 -38.34
C LYS A 120 19.99 2.94 -39.20
N PRO A 121 20.42 1.67 -39.12
CA PRO A 121 21.59 1.16 -38.39
C PRO A 121 22.93 1.40 -39.12
N GLY A 122 22.91 2.04 -40.29
CA GLY A 122 24.08 2.42 -41.09
C GLY A 122 24.38 1.46 -42.26
N ALA A 123 24.23 0.15 -42.05
CA ALA A 123 24.37 -0.87 -43.10
C ALA A 123 23.51 -2.11 -42.78
N ASP A 124 23.29 -2.95 -43.78
CA ASP A 124 22.50 -4.19 -43.69
C ASP A 124 23.31 -5.42 -43.23
N SER A 125 24.63 -5.26 -43.09
CA SER A 125 25.57 -6.34 -42.75
C SER A 125 26.79 -5.79 -42.01
N LEU A 126 27.34 -6.61 -41.10
CA LEU A 126 28.50 -6.24 -40.29
C LEU A 126 29.73 -6.00 -41.17
N GLU A 127 29.93 -6.80 -42.21
CA GLU A 127 31.07 -6.70 -43.12
C GLU A 127 31.10 -5.35 -43.85
N LYS A 128 29.94 -4.88 -44.33
CA LYS A 128 29.82 -3.58 -45.00
C LYS A 128 30.09 -2.43 -44.03
N LEU A 129 29.61 -2.53 -42.79
CA LEU A 129 29.80 -1.49 -41.79
C LEU A 129 31.26 -1.40 -41.30
N GLN A 130 31.92 -2.54 -41.08
CA GLN A 130 33.36 -2.61 -40.79
C GLN A 130 34.21 -2.10 -41.95
N ALA A 131 33.78 -2.33 -43.20
CA ALA A 131 34.44 -1.74 -44.36
C ALA A 131 34.31 -0.21 -44.36
N MET A 132 33.15 0.33 -43.99
CA MET A 132 32.96 1.78 -43.83
C MET A 132 33.83 2.35 -42.70
N GLU A 133 33.96 1.63 -41.59
CA GLU A 133 34.82 1.99 -40.46
C GLU A 133 36.29 2.08 -40.88
N ARG A 134 36.83 1.05 -41.57
CA ARG A 134 38.19 1.10 -42.12
C ARG A 134 38.42 2.27 -43.07
N ILE A 135 37.48 2.50 -44.00
CA ILE A 135 37.56 3.63 -44.94
C ILE A 135 37.55 4.97 -44.17
N ALA A 136 36.71 5.09 -43.14
CA ALA A 136 36.63 6.29 -42.33
C ALA A 136 37.94 6.57 -41.58
N GLU A 137 38.54 5.54 -40.99
CA GLU A 137 39.83 5.62 -40.31
C GLU A 137 40.97 5.98 -41.28
N GLU A 138 41.09 5.27 -42.40
CA GLU A 138 42.11 5.51 -43.43
C GLU A 138 42.04 6.93 -44.02
N LYS A 139 40.83 7.49 -44.13
CA LYS A 139 40.59 8.82 -44.72
C LYS A 139 40.37 9.91 -43.69
N ASN A 140 40.49 9.60 -42.39
CA ASN A 140 40.24 10.50 -41.27
C ASN A 140 38.87 11.22 -41.38
N VAL A 141 37.81 10.43 -41.58
CA VAL A 141 36.42 10.89 -41.70
C VAL A 141 35.71 10.68 -40.37
N LYS A 142 35.11 11.75 -39.83
CA LYS A 142 34.28 11.70 -38.64
C LYS A 142 32.88 11.22 -39.03
N VAL A 143 32.40 10.15 -38.40
CA VAL A 143 31.11 9.54 -38.69
C VAL A 143 30.29 9.40 -37.41
N VAL A 144 29.14 10.07 -37.35
CA VAL A 144 28.13 9.88 -36.31
C VAL A 144 26.96 9.10 -36.90
N VAL A 145 26.53 8.05 -36.23
CA VAL A 145 25.37 7.23 -36.60
C VAL A 145 24.14 7.74 -35.85
N GLY A 146 22.97 7.70 -36.48
CA GLY A 146 21.71 8.25 -35.98
C GLY A 146 21.09 7.54 -34.78
N TYR A 147 21.87 7.17 -33.76
CA TYR A 147 21.37 6.62 -32.49
C TYR A 147 21.01 7.73 -31.50
N GLN A 148 19.92 8.44 -31.76
CA GLN A 148 19.51 9.64 -31.00
C GLN A 148 19.26 9.39 -29.50
N LYS A 149 18.81 8.18 -29.10
CA LYS A 149 18.59 7.86 -27.68
C LYS A 149 19.87 7.92 -26.84
N HIS A 150 21.05 7.77 -27.46
CA HIS A 150 22.35 7.89 -26.80
C HIS A 150 22.50 9.19 -26.00
N ILE A 151 21.93 10.29 -26.51
CA ILE A 151 22.05 11.62 -25.90
C ILE A 151 20.76 12.13 -25.26
N ALA A 152 19.70 11.31 -25.25
CA ALA A 152 18.40 11.68 -24.70
C ALA A 152 18.49 11.88 -23.17
N SER A 153 17.74 12.86 -22.65
CA SER A 153 17.82 13.26 -21.24
C SER A 153 17.49 12.12 -20.27
N TYR A 154 16.44 11.34 -20.57
CA TYR A 154 16.01 10.20 -19.76
C TYR A 154 17.04 9.05 -19.75
N VAL A 155 17.81 8.90 -20.83
CA VAL A 155 18.90 7.90 -20.88
C VAL A 155 20.10 8.38 -20.06
N LYS A 156 20.46 9.66 -20.16
CA LYS A 156 21.53 10.25 -19.33
C LYS A 156 21.20 10.20 -17.83
N GLU A 157 19.93 10.38 -17.48
CA GLU A 157 19.46 10.22 -16.10
C GLU A 157 19.56 8.76 -15.63
N ALA A 158 19.16 7.80 -16.46
CA ALA A 158 19.34 6.37 -16.17
C ALA A 158 20.83 6.01 -16.01
N GLU A 159 21.70 6.56 -16.86
CA GLU A 159 23.15 6.37 -16.77
C GLU A 159 23.71 6.95 -15.47
N LYS A 160 23.26 8.14 -15.05
CA LYS A 160 23.66 8.76 -13.78
C LYS A 160 23.26 7.89 -12.58
N ILE A 161 22.00 7.43 -12.56
CA ILE A 161 21.48 6.53 -11.53
C ILE A 161 22.27 5.22 -11.51
N ASP A 162 22.59 4.68 -12.67
CA ASP A 162 23.39 3.47 -12.77
C ASP A 162 24.78 3.62 -12.16
N HIS A 163 25.47 4.73 -12.47
CA HIS A 163 26.80 5.02 -11.92
C HIS A 163 26.76 5.17 -10.40
N GLU A 164 25.76 5.87 -9.86
CA GLU A 164 25.60 6.04 -8.41
C GLU A 164 25.31 4.69 -7.71
N TRP A 165 24.59 3.79 -8.37
CA TRP A 165 24.07 2.57 -7.74
C TRP A 165 24.81 1.29 -8.10
N ALA A 166 25.77 1.34 -9.03
CA ALA A 166 26.63 0.22 -9.36
C ALA A 166 27.35 -0.34 -8.11
N LEU A 167 27.70 0.54 -7.15
CA LEU A 167 28.28 0.17 -5.85
C LEU A 167 27.34 -0.63 -4.93
N HIS A 168 26.03 -0.61 -5.20
CA HIS A 168 24.97 -1.16 -4.34
C HIS A 168 24.24 -2.37 -4.97
N SER A 169 24.75 -2.90 -6.09
CA SER A 169 24.13 -4.02 -6.82
C SER A 169 22.65 -3.82 -7.18
N ARG A 170 22.23 -2.58 -7.46
CA ARG A 170 20.85 -2.27 -7.86
C ARG A 170 20.66 -2.35 -9.38
N SER A 171 19.42 -2.63 -9.77
CA SER A 171 18.97 -2.78 -11.16
C SER A 171 18.40 -1.46 -11.68
N VAL A 172 18.68 -1.13 -12.94
CA VAL A 172 18.19 0.09 -13.61
C VAL A 172 17.64 -0.26 -14.98
N GLY A 173 16.59 0.43 -15.40
CA GLY A 173 16.08 0.32 -16.75
C GLY A 173 15.59 1.67 -17.24
N PHE A 174 15.36 1.75 -18.53
CA PHE A 174 14.68 2.90 -19.10
C PHE A 174 13.53 2.46 -19.98
N ILE A 175 12.55 3.34 -20.03
CA ILE A 175 11.30 3.14 -20.76
C ILE A 175 11.07 4.36 -21.62
N HIS A 176 10.85 4.14 -22.92
CA HIS A 176 10.46 5.21 -23.83
C HIS A 176 9.13 4.88 -24.51
N HIS A 177 8.41 5.92 -24.95
CA HIS A 177 7.14 5.74 -25.63
C HIS A 177 7.36 5.48 -27.11
N ASN A 178 6.64 4.49 -27.65
CA ASN A 178 6.59 4.23 -29.07
C ASN A 178 5.13 4.17 -29.55
N PRO A 179 4.38 5.30 -29.46
CA PRO A 179 2.93 5.29 -29.50
C PRO A 179 2.36 5.19 -30.92
N HIS A 180 2.64 4.11 -31.65
CA HIS A 180 2.12 3.89 -32.99
C HIS A 180 0.66 3.35 -32.98
N PRO A 181 -0.29 3.98 -33.70
CA PRO A 181 -1.61 3.42 -33.97
C PRO A 181 -1.53 2.09 -34.73
N GLU A 182 -2.53 1.23 -34.57
CA GLU A 182 -2.52 -0.15 -35.10
C GLU A 182 -2.42 -0.22 -36.64
N ASP A 183 -2.94 0.77 -37.37
CA ASP A 183 -3.07 0.74 -38.83
C ASP A 183 -2.13 1.70 -39.60
N SER A 184 -1.23 2.44 -38.93
CA SER A 184 -0.55 3.58 -39.56
C SER A 184 0.80 3.28 -40.26
N LEU A 185 1.25 2.03 -40.34
CA LEU A 185 2.64 1.69 -40.72
C LEU A 185 2.78 0.61 -41.81
N GLU A 186 1.72 0.24 -42.53
CA GLU A 186 1.77 -0.82 -43.56
C GLU A 186 2.84 -0.62 -44.65
N SER A 187 3.05 0.62 -45.09
CA SER A 187 4.11 0.99 -46.03
C SER A 187 5.52 0.87 -45.43
N VAL A 188 5.67 1.11 -44.13
CA VAL A 188 6.93 0.93 -43.37
C VAL A 188 7.21 -0.56 -43.15
N PHE A 189 6.16 -1.40 -43.01
CA PHE A 189 6.27 -2.86 -42.82
C PHE A 189 6.70 -3.63 -44.07
N ARG A 190 6.33 -3.17 -45.28
CA ARG A 190 6.62 -3.91 -46.53
C ARG A 190 8.02 -3.65 -47.11
N GLN A 191 8.74 -2.61 -46.66
CA GLN A 191 9.93 -2.09 -47.37
C GLN A 191 11.25 -2.18 -46.58
N ASN A 192 11.26 -2.64 -45.33
CA ASN A 192 12.47 -2.73 -44.51
C ASN A 192 12.93 -4.19 -44.39
N SER A 193 14.05 -4.53 -45.02
CA SER A 193 14.62 -5.89 -45.08
C SER A 193 15.38 -6.31 -43.81
N GLU A 194 15.58 -5.40 -42.85
CA GLU A 194 16.44 -5.57 -41.67
C GLU A 194 15.73 -6.15 -40.42
N GLY A 195 14.40 -6.36 -40.47
CA GLY A 195 13.65 -6.98 -39.38
C GLY A 195 13.37 -6.09 -38.15
N MET A 196 12.53 -6.55 -37.21
CA MET A 196 12.13 -5.75 -36.03
C MET A 196 13.30 -5.42 -35.11
N LEU A 197 14.22 -6.38 -34.96
CA LEU A 197 15.34 -6.29 -34.05
C LEU A 197 16.27 -5.12 -34.41
N LEU A 198 16.62 -4.96 -35.69
CA LEU A 198 17.50 -3.89 -36.16
C LEU A 198 16.76 -2.59 -36.52
N ASN A 199 15.45 -2.64 -36.70
CA ASN A 199 14.67 -1.43 -36.98
C ASN A 199 14.24 -0.70 -35.69
N GLN A 200 13.72 -1.45 -34.70
CA GLN A 200 13.06 -0.89 -33.51
C GLN A 200 13.91 -1.03 -32.24
N CYS A 201 14.63 -2.14 -32.07
CA CYS A 201 15.45 -2.39 -30.87
C CYS A 201 16.91 -1.93 -31.02
N CYS A 202 17.32 -1.43 -32.19
CA CYS A 202 18.72 -1.07 -32.46
C CYS A 202 19.25 0.02 -31.52
N HIS A 203 18.39 0.94 -31.05
CA HIS A 203 18.79 1.95 -30.07
C HIS A 203 19.04 1.34 -28.69
N GLU A 204 18.19 0.41 -28.25
CA GLU A 204 18.34 -0.32 -26.99
C GLU A 204 19.61 -1.17 -27.01
N LEU A 205 19.87 -1.85 -28.13
CA LEU A 205 21.11 -2.61 -28.35
C LEU A 205 22.33 -1.69 -28.36
N GLU A 206 22.24 -0.51 -28.99
CA GLU A 206 23.33 0.45 -29.01
C GLU A 206 23.68 0.93 -27.61
N LEU A 207 22.68 1.19 -26.76
CA LEU A 207 22.92 1.59 -25.38
C LEU A 207 23.58 0.48 -24.57
N CYS A 208 23.23 -0.79 -24.80
CA CYS A 208 23.93 -1.95 -24.22
C CYS A 208 25.41 -1.97 -24.59
N VAL A 209 25.71 -1.78 -25.88
CA VAL A 209 27.08 -1.79 -26.40
C VAL A 209 27.87 -0.59 -25.90
N ALA A 210 27.31 0.62 -26.03
CA ALA A 210 28.01 1.86 -25.77
C ALA A 210 28.18 2.12 -24.26
N LYS A 211 27.12 1.91 -23.47
CA LYS A 211 27.07 2.27 -22.04
C LYS A 211 27.43 1.12 -21.12
N TRP A 212 26.92 -0.09 -21.39
CA TRP A 212 27.12 -1.26 -20.53
C TRP A 212 28.13 -2.28 -21.05
N LYS A 213 28.80 -1.97 -22.17
CA LYS A 213 29.85 -2.80 -22.78
C LYS A 213 29.42 -4.24 -23.06
N LEU A 214 28.13 -4.45 -23.33
CA LEU A 214 27.61 -5.75 -23.71
C LEU A 214 28.18 -6.15 -25.08
N ALA A 215 28.91 -7.26 -25.13
CA ALA A 215 29.40 -7.85 -26.35
C ALA A 215 28.91 -9.30 -26.49
N SER A 216 28.91 -9.82 -27.72
CA SER A 216 28.41 -11.17 -28.03
C SER A 216 29.10 -12.28 -27.21
N HIS A 217 30.40 -12.14 -26.92
CA HIS A 217 31.17 -13.11 -26.13
C HIS A 217 30.82 -13.10 -24.62
N ASN A 218 30.06 -12.12 -24.14
CA ASN A 218 29.59 -12.07 -22.75
C ASN A 218 28.24 -12.75 -22.55
N ILE A 219 27.58 -13.15 -23.64
CA ILE A 219 26.25 -13.76 -23.59
C ILE A 219 26.38 -15.23 -23.18
N THR A 220 25.61 -15.61 -22.18
CA THR A 220 25.51 -17.00 -21.69
C THR A 220 24.23 -17.67 -22.15
N ASP A 221 23.12 -16.93 -22.18
CA ASP A 221 21.83 -17.44 -22.65
C ASP A 221 20.95 -16.29 -23.19
N VAL A 222 19.99 -16.64 -24.05
CA VAL A 222 18.96 -15.74 -24.56
C VAL A 222 17.61 -16.42 -24.36
N VAL A 223 16.73 -15.85 -23.55
CA VAL A 223 15.43 -16.42 -23.20
C VAL A 223 14.31 -15.55 -23.74
N VAL A 224 13.49 -16.10 -24.66
CA VAL A 224 12.32 -15.39 -25.20
C VAL A 224 11.14 -15.54 -24.25
N ASN A 225 10.38 -14.46 -24.03
CA ASN A 225 9.08 -14.55 -23.36
C ASN A 225 8.00 -14.85 -24.42
N PRO A 226 7.45 -16.09 -24.45
CA PRO A 226 6.50 -16.49 -25.49
C PRO A 226 5.14 -15.78 -25.36
N GLU A 227 4.73 -15.38 -24.16
CA GLU A 227 3.46 -14.69 -23.93
C GLU A 227 3.50 -13.23 -24.43
N LYS A 228 4.69 -12.65 -24.53
CA LYS A 228 4.92 -11.24 -24.92
C LYS A 228 5.59 -11.09 -26.29
N THR A 229 5.84 -12.19 -26.99
CA THR A 229 6.45 -12.20 -28.33
C THR A 229 5.43 -12.68 -29.36
N ILE A 230 5.12 -11.83 -30.33
CA ILE A 230 4.07 -12.06 -31.32
C ILE A 230 4.66 -11.86 -32.71
N LYS A 231 4.57 -12.89 -33.58
CA LYS A 231 4.82 -12.76 -35.02
C LYS A 231 3.54 -12.37 -35.75
N LYS A 232 3.65 -11.53 -36.78
CA LYS A 232 2.55 -11.20 -37.69
C LYS A 232 3.10 -11.19 -39.11
N ARG A 233 2.27 -11.69 -40.03
CA ARG A 233 2.55 -11.60 -41.47
C ARG A 233 2.08 -10.25 -42.00
N PHE A 234 2.96 -9.57 -42.73
CA PHE A 234 2.73 -8.26 -43.34
C PHE A 234 2.99 -8.37 -44.85
N GLY A 235 1.95 -8.71 -45.63
CA GLY A 235 2.13 -9.08 -47.04
C GLY A 235 2.94 -10.38 -47.18
N ASP A 236 4.05 -10.32 -47.93
CA ASP A 236 4.92 -11.49 -48.19
C ASP A 236 5.99 -11.73 -47.11
N ILE A 237 6.08 -10.84 -46.10
CA ILE A 237 7.10 -10.89 -45.05
C ILE A 237 6.47 -11.29 -43.71
N GLU A 238 7.10 -12.21 -42.98
CA GLU A 238 6.70 -12.61 -41.62
C GLU A 238 7.76 -12.13 -40.62
N ASP A 239 7.35 -11.30 -39.67
CA ASP A 239 8.26 -10.67 -38.70
C ASP A 239 7.53 -10.38 -37.38
N PHE A 240 8.24 -9.90 -36.35
CA PHE A 240 7.68 -9.63 -35.03
C PHE A 240 6.77 -8.37 -35.03
N LYS A 241 5.57 -8.50 -34.46
CA LYS A 241 4.68 -7.39 -34.06
C LYS A 241 5.10 -6.87 -32.68
N LYS A 242 5.40 -7.79 -31.76
CA LYS A 242 5.92 -7.55 -30.40
C LYS A 242 7.07 -8.51 -30.14
N LEU A 243 8.12 -8.04 -29.48
CA LEU A 243 9.31 -8.81 -29.19
C LEU A 243 9.73 -8.61 -27.73
N SER A 244 9.82 -9.71 -26.96
CA SER A 244 10.27 -9.69 -25.58
C SER A 244 11.24 -10.82 -25.29
N PHE A 245 12.45 -10.48 -24.87
CA PHE A 245 13.49 -11.46 -24.57
C PHE A 245 14.43 -10.95 -23.49
N LYS A 246 15.17 -11.86 -22.87
CA LYS A 246 16.18 -11.60 -21.85
C LYS A 246 17.53 -12.13 -22.33
N ILE A 247 18.59 -11.35 -22.16
CA ILE A 247 19.98 -11.77 -22.35
C ILE A 247 20.60 -11.98 -20.97
N GLU A 248 21.07 -13.19 -20.71
CA GLU A 248 21.87 -13.54 -19.53
C GLU A 248 23.35 -13.40 -19.87
N THR A 249 24.14 -12.82 -18.97
CA THR A 249 25.58 -12.59 -19.22
C THR A 249 26.47 -13.18 -18.14
N ASN A 250 27.72 -13.45 -18.49
CA ASN A 250 28.77 -13.81 -17.54
C ASN A 250 29.31 -12.63 -16.71
N LEU A 251 28.74 -11.43 -16.89
CA LEU A 251 29.13 -10.20 -16.20
C LEU A 251 28.37 -9.97 -14.88
N GLY A 252 27.57 -10.95 -14.44
CA GLY A 252 26.73 -10.82 -13.24
C GLY A 252 25.53 -9.88 -13.42
N VAL A 253 25.23 -9.50 -14.67
CA VAL A 253 24.09 -8.67 -15.05
C VAL A 253 23.26 -9.35 -16.12
N SER A 254 21.97 -9.04 -16.18
CA SER A 254 21.07 -9.53 -17.24
C SER A 254 20.27 -8.38 -17.84
N PHE A 255 19.94 -8.48 -19.12
CA PHE A 255 19.25 -7.41 -19.86
C PHE A 255 17.90 -7.94 -20.35
N SER A 256 16.80 -7.34 -19.91
CA SER A 256 15.45 -7.68 -20.38
C SER A 256 14.97 -6.63 -21.36
N PHE A 257 14.52 -7.06 -22.54
CA PHE A 257 14.06 -6.21 -23.62
C PHE A 257 12.55 -6.41 -23.84
N PHE A 258 11.88 -5.31 -24.16
CA PHE A 258 10.52 -5.32 -24.66
C PHE A 258 10.39 -4.22 -25.72
N ALA A 259 9.96 -4.61 -26.92
CA ALA A 259 9.70 -3.69 -28.00
C ALA A 259 8.38 -4.02 -28.69
N THR A 260 7.68 -2.99 -29.14
CA THR A 260 6.47 -3.10 -29.95
C THR A 260 6.56 -2.26 -31.21
N ARG A 261 6.01 -2.77 -32.32
CA ARG A 261 5.88 -2.01 -33.56
C ARG A 261 4.62 -1.12 -33.62
N CYS A 262 3.56 -1.48 -32.89
CA CYS A 262 2.26 -0.81 -32.89
C CYS A 262 1.54 -0.93 -31.53
N GLU A 263 0.35 -0.34 -31.37
CA GLU A 263 -0.54 -0.43 -30.19
C GLU A 263 -0.18 0.45 -28.98
N GLY A 264 0.50 1.59 -29.15
CA GLY A 264 0.57 2.58 -28.06
C GLY A 264 1.42 2.20 -26.84
N VAL A 265 2.17 1.09 -26.88
CA VAL A 265 2.92 0.58 -25.72
C VAL A 265 4.33 1.18 -25.64
N GLU A 266 4.88 1.16 -24.43
CA GLU A 266 6.26 1.47 -24.10
C GLU A 266 7.24 0.43 -24.66
N ASN A 267 8.37 0.88 -25.20
CA ASN A 267 9.55 0.05 -25.40
C ASN A 267 10.46 0.23 -24.17
N SER A 268 11.11 -0.85 -23.75
CA SER A 268 11.92 -0.83 -22.54
C SER A 268 13.12 -1.74 -22.63
N ILE A 269 14.17 -1.33 -21.93
CA ILE A 269 15.24 -2.23 -21.52
C ILE A 269 15.46 -2.10 -20.02
N VAL A 270 15.68 -3.24 -19.38
CA VAL A 270 15.96 -3.31 -17.95
C VAL A 270 17.23 -4.12 -17.74
N MET A 271 18.27 -3.48 -17.21
CA MET A 271 19.46 -4.16 -16.72
C MET A 271 19.26 -4.55 -15.26
N ARG A 272 19.46 -5.83 -14.94
CA ARG A 272 19.36 -6.37 -13.59
C ARG A 272 20.70 -6.82 -13.05
N ARG A 273 21.01 -6.43 -11.81
CA ARG A 273 22.13 -6.96 -11.00
C ARG A 273 21.55 -7.80 -9.85
N GLY A 274 21.80 -9.11 -9.85
CA GLY A 274 21.32 -10.05 -8.81
C GLY A 274 19.86 -10.54 -8.94
N LEU A 275 19.44 -11.40 -8.01
CA LEU A 275 18.17 -12.17 -8.08
C LEU A 275 16.93 -11.46 -7.51
N THR A 276 17.06 -10.38 -6.73
CA THR A 276 15.96 -9.89 -5.86
C THR A 276 15.72 -8.38 -5.86
N SER A 277 16.44 -7.57 -6.63
CA SER A 277 16.20 -6.11 -6.67
C SER A 277 15.11 -5.72 -7.67
N LYS A 278 14.09 -4.95 -7.23
CA LYS A 278 13.17 -4.26 -8.14
C LYS A 278 13.98 -3.20 -8.92
N PRO A 279 13.89 -3.17 -10.27
CA PRO A 279 14.64 -2.19 -11.07
C PRO A 279 14.00 -0.81 -10.93
N VAL A 280 14.84 0.23 -10.90
CA VAL A 280 14.35 1.60 -11.05
C VAL A 280 14.28 1.94 -12.52
N LEU A 281 13.11 2.41 -12.94
CA LEU A 281 12.77 2.62 -14.33
C LEU A 281 12.69 4.11 -14.60
N VAL A 282 13.66 4.63 -15.35
CA VAL A 282 13.64 6.02 -15.80
C VAL A 282 12.76 6.09 -17.06
N ARG A 283 11.70 6.89 -16.98
CA ARG A 283 10.71 6.98 -18.05
C ARG A 283 10.92 8.26 -18.84
N GLN A 284 10.81 8.17 -20.16
CA GLN A 284 10.56 9.35 -20.99
C GLN A 284 9.26 10.02 -20.48
N ALA A 285 9.26 11.33 -20.24
CA ALA A 285 8.09 12.00 -19.66
C ALA A 285 6.83 11.87 -20.57
N LYS A 286 5.69 11.42 -20.01
CA LYS A 286 4.35 11.42 -20.64
C LYS A 286 3.58 12.65 -20.16
N PRO A 287 3.24 13.65 -21.00
CA PRO A 287 2.41 13.50 -22.20
C PRO A 287 2.90 14.23 -23.47
N ASP A 288 4.04 14.92 -23.42
CA ASP A 288 4.33 15.91 -24.46
C ASP A 288 4.73 15.33 -25.83
N VAL A 289 5.30 14.13 -25.92
CA VAL A 289 5.94 13.67 -27.18
C VAL A 289 4.91 13.36 -28.27
N LEU A 290 3.85 12.62 -27.95
CA LEU A 290 2.77 12.31 -28.90
C LEU A 290 1.95 13.56 -29.23
N GLU A 291 1.61 14.37 -28.23
CA GLU A 291 0.88 15.62 -28.45
C GLU A 291 1.68 16.61 -29.29
N ARG A 292 3.00 16.75 -29.04
CA ARG A 292 3.89 17.57 -29.88
C ARG A 292 4.01 17.00 -31.28
N ALA A 293 4.22 15.70 -31.44
CA ALA A 293 4.29 15.06 -32.76
C ALA A 293 2.99 15.27 -33.56
N LEU A 294 1.83 15.11 -32.92
CA LEU A 294 0.53 15.40 -33.52
C LEU A 294 0.34 16.89 -33.82
N ALA A 295 0.80 17.79 -32.95
CA ALA A 295 0.74 19.24 -33.17
C ALA A 295 1.62 19.67 -34.36
N LEU A 296 2.82 19.12 -34.48
CA LEU A 296 3.73 19.35 -35.62
C LEU A 296 3.14 18.79 -36.91
N THR A 297 2.52 17.62 -36.85
CA THR A 297 1.79 17.03 -37.98
C THR A 297 0.62 17.89 -38.44
N LYS A 298 -0.11 18.52 -37.50
CA LYS A 298 -1.17 19.48 -37.85
C LYS A 298 -0.61 20.74 -38.53
N LYS A 299 0.61 21.15 -38.18
CA LYS A 299 1.30 22.30 -38.79
C LYS A 299 1.80 21.98 -40.20
N GLU A 300 2.26 20.76 -40.44
CA GLU A 300 2.74 20.28 -41.75
C GLU A 300 1.72 19.31 -42.37
N LYS A 301 0.76 19.86 -43.13
CA LYS A 301 -0.35 19.10 -43.73
C LYS A 301 0.16 17.96 -44.61
N GLY A 302 -0.13 16.72 -44.21
CA GLY A 302 0.30 15.49 -44.90
C GLY A 302 1.53 14.81 -44.31
N ALA A 303 2.16 15.40 -43.29
CA ALA A 303 3.30 14.78 -42.64
C ALA A 303 2.90 13.56 -41.78
N MET A 304 3.77 12.56 -41.75
CA MET A 304 3.58 11.38 -40.92
C MET A 304 4.09 11.67 -39.51
N TRP A 305 3.17 11.64 -38.55
CA TRP A 305 3.43 12.01 -37.16
C TRP A 305 4.58 11.23 -36.50
N TYR A 306 4.86 9.99 -36.93
CA TYR A 306 5.96 9.20 -36.39
C TYR A 306 7.35 9.81 -36.68
N CYS A 307 7.51 10.57 -37.77
CA CYS A 307 8.77 11.28 -38.07
C CYS A 307 9.12 12.29 -36.98
N TYR A 308 8.13 12.83 -36.26
CA TYR A 308 8.34 13.86 -35.23
C TYR A 308 8.43 13.29 -33.81
N LEU A 309 8.25 11.98 -33.61
CA LEU A 309 8.32 11.34 -32.28
C LEU A 309 9.65 11.59 -31.57
N PHE A 310 10.74 11.61 -32.32
CA PHE A 310 12.09 11.77 -31.78
C PHE A 310 12.75 13.06 -32.28
N GLU A 311 11.96 14.05 -32.70
CA GLU A 311 12.47 15.27 -33.32
C GLU A 311 13.55 15.94 -32.45
N GLN A 312 13.29 16.11 -31.15
CA GLN A 312 14.18 16.80 -30.23
C GLN A 312 15.49 16.04 -30.02
N ASP A 313 15.44 14.71 -29.88
CA ASP A 313 16.62 13.87 -29.70
C ASP A 313 17.49 13.90 -30.97
N TYR A 314 16.88 13.78 -32.16
CA TYR A 314 17.59 13.93 -33.43
C TYR A 314 18.18 15.33 -33.63
N ARG A 315 17.50 16.37 -33.15
CA ARG A 315 17.97 17.76 -33.20
C ARG A 315 19.16 17.97 -32.26
N ALA A 316 19.10 17.40 -31.05
CA ALA A 316 20.17 17.47 -30.07
C ALA A 316 21.43 16.70 -30.52
N LEU A 317 21.27 15.50 -31.10
CA LEU A 317 22.39 14.72 -31.64
C LEU A 317 23.10 15.49 -32.77
N LYS A 318 22.34 16.02 -33.73
CA LYS A 318 22.89 16.84 -34.81
C LYS A 318 23.60 18.08 -34.27
N ARG A 319 23.00 18.80 -33.32
CA ARG A 319 23.61 19.98 -32.70
C ARG A 319 24.97 19.64 -32.08
N LEU A 320 25.07 18.57 -31.29
CA LEU A 320 26.34 18.18 -30.67
C LEU A 320 27.40 17.82 -31.72
N PHE A 321 27.01 17.16 -32.81
CA PHE A 321 27.96 16.86 -33.89
C PHE A 321 28.40 18.13 -34.64
N ILE A 322 27.47 19.03 -34.96
CA ILE A 322 27.76 20.34 -35.58
C ILE A 322 28.70 21.15 -34.71
N GLU A 323 28.46 21.23 -33.40
CA GLU A 323 29.34 21.90 -32.45
C GLU A 323 30.74 21.27 -32.44
N SER A 324 30.85 19.94 -32.49
CA SER A 324 32.16 19.27 -32.55
C SER A 324 32.96 19.63 -33.81
N ILE A 325 32.28 19.90 -34.93
CA ILE A 325 32.89 20.31 -36.20
C ILE A 325 33.27 21.78 -36.16
N LEU A 326 32.35 22.65 -35.72
CA LEU A 326 32.56 24.10 -35.67
C LEU A 326 33.67 24.48 -34.70
N TYR A 327 33.76 23.81 -33.55
CA TYR A 327 34.71 24.11 -32.49
C TYR A 327 35.93 23.17 -32.44
N HIS A 328 36.06 22.24 -33.38
CA HIS A 328 37.14 21.24 -33.40
C HIS A 328 37.27 20.46 -32.08
N ASP A 329 36.12 20.09 -31.49
CA ASP A 329 36.02 19.42 -30.19
C ASP A 329 35.99 17.90 -30.39
N ASP A 330 37.18 17.30 -30.38
CA ASP A 330 37.36 15.84 -30.57
C ASP A 330 36.78 15.04 -29.40
N GLU A 331 36.82 15.55 -28.17
CA GLU A 331 36.23 14.90 -27.01
C GLU A 331 34.70 14.80 -27.15
N LYS A 332 34.06 15.89 -27.59
CA LYS A 332 32.64 15.88 -27.90
C LYS A 332 32.32 14.88 -29.00
N TYR A 333 33.11 14.80 -30.07
CA TYR A 333 32.91 13.79 -31.12
C TYR A 333 33.06 12.35 -30.58
N LEU A 334 34.06 12.08 -29.74
CA LEU A 334 34.28 10.76 -29.16
C LEU A 334 33.13 10.29 -28.26
N SER A 335 32.39 11.24 -27.64
CA SER A 335 31.20 10.97 -26.83
C SER A 335 29.94 10.62 -27.63
N LEU A 336 29.96 10.77 -28.96
CA LEU A 336 28.81 10.53 -29.82
C LEU A 336 28.75 9.07 -30.33
N PRO A 337 27.57 8.58 -30.75
CA PRO A 337 27.43 7.25 -31.35
C PRO A 337 28.15 7.17 -32.71
N ARG A 338 29.37 6.63 -32.73
CA ARG A 338 30.20 6.39 -33.93
C ARG A 338 30.03 4.97 -34.53
N LEU A 339 30.66 4.73 -35.69
CA LEU A 339 30.70 3.44 -36.38
C LEU A 339 31.05 2.22 -35.49
N PRO A 340 32.01 2.29 -34.53
CA PRO A 340 32.28 1.16 -33.64
C PRO A 340 31.06 0.67 -32.85
N HIS A 341 30.21 1.60 -32.39
CA HIS A 341 28.99 1.24 -31.67
C HIS A 341 27.99 0.54 -32.60
N ALA A 342 27.86 1.03 -33.84
CA ALA A 342 27.00 0.43 -34.85
C ALA A 342 27.49 -0.98 -35.26
N CYS A 343 28.81 -1.19 -35.36
CA CYS A 343 29.42 -2.51 -35.55
C CYS A 343 29.05 -3.45 -34.40
N GLY A 344 29.16 -2.98 -33.15
CA GLY A 344 28.76 -3.76 -31.97
C GLY A 344 27.27 -4.12 -31.96
N VAL A 345 26.38 -3.23 -32.41
CA VAL A 345 24.94 -3.49 -32.54
C VAL A 345 24.66 -4.61 -33.53
N LEU A 346 25.23 -4.54 -34.74
CA LEU A 346 25.02 -5.60 -35.76
C LEU A 346 25.61 -6.93 -35.30
N GLN A 347 26.79 -6.91 -34.67
CA GLN A 347 27.40 -8.12 -34.12
C GLN A 347 26.54 -8.75 -33.02
N LEU A 348 25.98 -7.93 -32.12
CA LEU A 348 25.10 -8.38 -31.06
C LEU A 348 23.79 -8.94 -31.61
N ALA A 349 23.16 -8.25 -32.56
CA ALA A 349 21.93 -8.69 -33.20
C ALA A 349 22.11 -10.03 -33.92
N ALA A 350 23.18 -10.18 -34.71
CA ALA A 350 23.51 -11.43 -35.40
C ALA A 350 23.73 -12.62 -34.43
N ALA A 351 24.25 -12.35 -33.23
CA ALA A 351 24.48 -13.38 -32.21
C ALA A 351 23.19 -13.87 -31.53
N ILE A 352 22.21 -12.98 -31.31
CA ILE A 352 20.98 -13.31 -30.56
C ILE A 352 19.80 -13.72 -31.45
N GLU A 353 19.77 -13.25 -32.70
CA GLU A 353 18.64 -13.46 -33.60
C GLU A 353 18.31 -14.95 -33.85
N PRO A 354 19.27 -15.86 -34.11
CA PRO A 354 18.97 -17.28 -34.30
C PRO A 354 18.29 -17.91 -33.08
N SER A 355 18.75 -17.57 -31.86
CA SER A 355 18.17 -18.07 -30.61
C SER A 355 16.75 -17.55 -30.38
N ILE A 356 16.50 -16.28 -30.71
CA ILE A 356 15.16 -15.69 -30.64
C ILE A 356 14.21 -16.37 -31.63
N GLN A 357 14.66 -16.60 -32.87
CA GLN A 357 13.84 -17.24 -33.91
C GLN A 357 13.52 -18.71 -33.56
N ALA A 358 14.46 -19.45 -32.98
CA ALA A 358 14.28 -20.86 -32.61
C ALA A 358 13.26 -21.08 -31.48
N GLN A 359 13.13 -20.13 -30.56
CA GLN A 359 12.23 -20.23 -29.40
C GLN A 359 10.79 -19.80 -29.70
N VAL A 360 10.52 -19.25 -30.88
CA VAL A 360 9.20 -18.74 -31.27
C VAL A 360 8.55 -19.67 -32.29
N LYS A 361 7.62 -20.52 -31.83
CA LYS A 361 6.75 -21.33 -32.70
C LYS A 361 5.64 -20.46 -33.32
N SER A 362 5.27 -20.75 -34.58
CA SER A 362 4.21 -20.01 -35.29
C SER A 362 2.85 -20.19 -34.59
N ASN A 363 2.33 -19.11 -34.01
CA ASN A 363 1.03 -19.12 -33.32
C ASN A 363 -0.11 -19.23 -34.34
N LYS A 364 -0.70 -20.43 -34.49
CA LYS A 364 -2.02 -20.60 -35.09
C LYS A 364 -3.18 -20.53 -34.08
N ASP A 365 -2.91 -20.53 -32.78
CA ASP A 365 -3.96 -20.63 -31.76
C ASP A 365 -3.82 -19.56 -30.66
N TYR A 366 -4.06 -18.29 -30.99
CA TYR A 366 -4.16 -17.22 -29.98
C TYR A 366 -5.58 -16.64 -29.94
N HIS A 367 -6.32 -16.93 -28.87
CA HIS A 367 -7.59 -16.29 -28.54
C HIS A 367 -7.36 -14.99 -27.73
N PRO A 368 -8.23 -13.97 -27.86
CA PRO A 368 -8.00 -12.67 -27.26
C PRO A 368 -8.25 -12.72 -25.75
N VAL A 369 -7.20 -12.51 -24.95
CA VAL A 369 -7.32 -12.27 -23.51
C VAL A 369 -7.42 -10.77 -23.25
N ALA A 370 -8.34 -10.42 -22.35
CA ALA A 370 -8.69 -9.12 -21.78
C ALA A 370 -7.67 -7.98 -22.00
N GLN A 371 -8.17 -6.83 -22.46
CA GLN A 371 -7.45 -5.56 -22.37
C GLN A 371 -7.13 -5.26 -20.90
N VAL A 372 -5.85 -5.23 -20.56
CA VAL A 372 -5.36 -4.68 -19.30
C VAL A 372 -4.86 -3.26 -19.60
N VAL A 373 -5.45 -2.28 -18.94
CA VAL A 373 -4.99 -0.89 -18.95
C VAL A 373 -4.28 -0.64 -17.62
N ASP A 374 -2.95 -0.58 -17.64
CA ASP A 374 -2.17 -0.21 -16.46
C ASP A 374 -2.09 1.32 -16.36
N ILE A 375 -2.70 1.89 -15.32
CA ILE A 375 -2.58 3.31 -14.95
C ILE A 375 -1.45 3.43 -13.93
N VAL A 376 -0.31 3.98 -14.35
CA VAL A 376 0.81 4.31 -13.45
C VAL A 376 0.81 5.81 -13.18
N CYS A 377 0.40 6.20 -11.97
CA CYS A 377 0.48 7.58 -11.49
C CYS A 377 1.73 7.76 -10.62
N GLN A 378 2.53 8.79 -10.89
CA GLN A 378 3.63 9.22 -10.02
C GLN A 378 3.28 10.59 -9.44
N GLU A 379 3.21 10.70 -8.13
CA GLU A 379 3.00 11.97 -7.42
C GLU A 379 4.24 12.31 -6.60
N PRO A 380 5.00 13.37 -6.95
CA PRO A 380 6.17 13.77 -6.17
C PRO A 380 5.71 14.23 -4.78
N THR A 381 6.27 13.61 -3.74
CA THR A 381 5.96 13.91 -2.35
C THR A 381 7.03 14.82 -1.77
N THR A 382 6.65 16.05 -1.37
CA THR A 382 7.58 17.06 -0.83
C THR A 382 7.07 17.62 0.49
N GLN A 383 7.92 17.57 1.53
CA GLN A 383 7.70 18.20 2.84
C GLN A 383 8.84 19.18 3.12
N ARG A 384 8.53 20.30 3.80
CA ARG A 384 9.55 21.20 4.37
C ARG A 384 9.48 21.17 5.88
N ILE A 385 10.60 20.92 6.53
CA ILE A 385 10.73 20.99 7.99
C ILE A 385 11.39 22.31 8.34
N TRP A 386 10.73 23.10 9.18
CA TRP A 386 11.17 24.41 9.62
C TRP A 386 11.51 24.35 11.10
N TYR A 387 12.70 24.80 11.47
CA TYR A 387 13.04 25.05 12.87
C TYR A 387 12.83 26.54 13.15
N HIS A 388 11.79 26.88 13.92
CA HIS A 388 11.41 28.27 14.20
C HIS A 388 10.98 28.43 15.65
N GLN A 389 11.28 29.56 16.27
CA GLN A 389 11.06 29.76 17.70
C GLN A 389 10.00 30.83 17.93
N LYS A 390 9.22 30.68 19.02
CA LYS A 390 8.20 31.66 19.45
C LYS A 390 7.19 31.95 18.34
N LEU A 391 6.62 30.89 17.77
CA LEU A 391 5.73 30.95 16.61
C LEU A 391 4.55 31.93 16.80
N PHE A 392 4.01 32.00 18.03
CA PHE A 392 2.89 32.87 18.40
C PHE A 392 3.31 34.12 19.21
N ALA A 393 4.56 34.60 19.06
CA ALA A 393 4.92 35.90 19.61
C ALA A 393 4.25 37.05 18.82
N PRO A 394 3.78 38.13 19.47
CA PRO A 394 3.17 39.26 18.79
C PRO A 394 4.07 39.81 17.66
N GLY A 395 3.49 40.00 16.46
CA GLY A 395 4.17 40.48 15.26
C GLY A 395 4.91 39.41 14.44
N ASN A 396 4.95 38.14 14.87
CA ASN A 396 5.61 37.07 14.13
C ASN A 396 4.79 36.64 12.90
N ASN A 397 5.22 37.04 11.70
CA ASN A 397 4.51 36.75 10.46
C ASN A 397 4.86 35.40 9.81
N PHE A 398 5.75 34.59 10.42
CA PHE A 398 6.27 33.38 9.79
C PHE A 398 5.17 32.41 9.31
N LEU A 399 4.19 32.11 10.17
CA LEU A 399 3.09 31.20 9.83
C LEU A 399 2.24 31.76 8.66
N ILE A 400 2.10 33.09 8.58
CA ILE A 400 1.36 33.77 7.50
C ILE A 400 2.13 33.72 6.20
N ASP A 401 3.44 33.92 6.24
CA ASP A 401 4.30 33.96 5.06
C ASP A 401 4.34 32.61 4.34
N ILE A 402 4.36 31.51 5.11
CA ILE A 402 4.32 30.15 4.57
C ILE A 402 2.92 29.73 4.11
N LEU A 403 1.85 30.16 4.83
CA LEU A 403 0.48 29.73 4.54
C LEU A 403 -0.23 30.55 3.47
N ARG A 404 0.04 31.85 3.44
CA ARG A 404 -0.68 32.86 2.63
C ARG A 404 -2.21 32.68 2.73
N PRO A 405 -2.80 32.75 3.94
CA PRO A 405 -4.19 32.37 4.17
C PRO A 405 -5.16 33.30 3.41
N PRO A 406 -5.91 32.80 2.40
CA PRO A 406 -6.66 33.64 1.47
C PRO A 406 -7.84 34.39 2.10
N LYS A 407 -8.41 33.84 3.20
CA LYS A 407 -9.52 34.43 3.95
C LYS A 407 -9.07 35.12 5.24
N LYS A 408 -7.77 35.39 5.39
CA LYS A 408 -7.15 35.83 6.65
C LYS A 408 -7.56 34.96 7.84
N ARG A 409 -7.72 33.65 7.60
CA ARG A 409 -8.02 32.66 8.63
C ARG A 409 -7.17 31.40 8.47
N ILE A 410 -6.89 30.72 9.58
CA ILE A 410 -6.14 29.47 9.65
C ILE A 410 -6.98 28.47 10.43
N ILE A 411 -7.26 27.29 9.88
CA ILE A 411 -8.01 26.25 10.59
C ILE A 411 -7.00 25.35 11.31
N CYS A 412 -7.06 25.32 12.63
CA CYS A 412 -6.10 24.61 13.46
C CYS A 412 -6.80 23.58 14.35
N CYS A 413 -6.53 22.30 14.11
CA CYS A 413 -6.88 21.22 15.02
C CYS A 413 -5.82 21.15 16.12
N VAL A 414 -6.23 21.37 17.36
CA VAL A 414 -5.32 21.60 18.49
C VAL A 414 -5.66 20.69 19.66
N ASP A 415 -4.61 20.18 20.31
CA ASP A 415 -4.68 19.48 21.59
C ASP A 415 -5.31 20.37 22.68
N ASP A 416 -6.22 19.83 23.47
CA ASP A 416 -6.96 20.56 24.51
C ASP A 416 -6.04 21.22 25.55
N ARG A 417 -5.04 20.51 26.04
CA ARG A 417 -4.08 21.07 27.00
C ARG A 417 -3.20 22.13 26.37
N VAL A 418 -2.78 21.92 25.12
CA VAL A 418 -2.02 22.95 24.38
C VAL A 418 -2.88 24.21 24.20
N TRP A 419 -4.17 24.05 23.89
CA TRP A 419 -5.07 25.19 23.78
C TRP A 419 -5.20 25.92 25.10
N ASP A 420 -5.42 25.22 26.21
CA ASP A 420 -5.55 25.84 27.53
C ASP A 420 -4.29 26.61 27.96
N LEU A 421 -3.11 26.09 27.63
CA LEU A 421 -1.83 26.71 27.95
C LEU A 421 -1.50 27.93 27.07
N TYR A 422 -1.81 27.86 25.77
CA TYR A 422 -1.28 28.82 24.78
C TYR A 422 -2.35 29.66 24.08
N ALA A 423 -3.64 29.48 24.37
CA ALA A 423 -4.73 30.24 23.72
C ALA A 423 -4.56 31.75 23.90
N LYS A 424 -4.08 32.22 25.06
CA LYS A 424 -3.84 33.65 25.32
C LYS A 424 -2.79 34.22 24.36
N ASP A 425 -1.65 33.53 24.22
CA ASP A 425 -0.56 33.94 23.34
C ASP A 425 -1.02 33.93 21.87
N ILE A 426 -1.79 32.91 21.48
CA ILE A 426 -2.36 32.80 20.14
C ILE A 426 -3.32 33.97 19.85
N ILE A 427 -4.22 34.30 20.77
CA ILE A 427 -5.18 35.41 20.60
C ILE A 427 -4.47 36.78 20.53
N GLU A 428 -3.38 36.96 21.28
CA GLU A 428 -2.57 38.17 21.18
C GLU A 428 -1.83 38.26 19.85
N TRP A 429 -1.26 37.13 19.40
CA TRP A 429 -0.66 37.01 18.08
C TRP A 429 -1.66 37.34 16.96
N GLU A 430 -2.86 36.74 16.96
CA GLU A 430 -3.93 37.00 16.00
C GLU A 430 -4.20 38.50 15.81
N LYS A 431 -4.33 39.23 16.94
CA LYS A 431 -4.55 40.68 16.95
C LYS A 431 -3.38 41.45 16.33
N SER A 432 -2.15 41.02 16.61
CA SER A 432 -0.94 41.70 16.14
C SER A 432 -0.69 41.55 14.63
N VAL A 433 -1.12 40.43 14.04
CA VAL A 433 -0.85 40.11 12.62
C VAL A 433 -2.08 40.22 11.71
N GLY A 434 -3.28 40.35 12.29
CA GLY A 434 -4.53 40.54 11.54
C GLY A 434 -5.02 39.28 10.81
N VAL A 435 -4.82 38.10 11.41
CA VAL A 435 -5.29 36.79 10.93
C VAL A 435 -5.99 36.06 12.08
N SER A 436 -7.09 35.36 11.81
CA SER A 436 -7.83 34.56 12.80
C SER A 436 -7.50 33.07 12.68
N LEU A 437 -7.01 32.48 13.75
CA LEU A 437 -6.86 31.03 13.93
C LEU A 437 -8.18 30.48 14.49
N ILE A 438 -8.85 29.62 13.72
CA ILE A 438 -10.08 28.94 14.11
C ILE A 438 -9.69 27.62 14.76
N PRO A 439 -9.85 27.48 16.09
CA PRO A 439 -9.47 26.26 16.79
C PRO A 439 -10.55 25.18 16.63
N ILE A 440 -10.11 23.96 16.34
CA ILE A 440 -10.86 22.73 16.49
C ILE A 440 -10.17 21.96 17.62
N VAL A 441 -10.66 22.15 18.84
CA VAL A 441 -10.03 21.59 20.04
C VAL A 441 -10.39 20.10 20.15
N MET A 442 -9.39 19.25 20.36
CA MET A 442 -9.57 17.82 20.56
C MET A 442 -8.73 17.33 21.74
N LYS A 443 -9.21 16.29 22.42
CA LYS A 443 -8.49 15.69 23.55
C LYS A 443 -7.12 15.16 23.09
N GLY A 444 -6.07 15.48 23.83
CA GLY A 444 -4.73 14.94 23.64
C GLY A 444 -4.58 13.47 24.08
N GLY A 445 -3.39 12.92 23.86
CA GLY A 445 -2.97 11.60 24.36
C GLY A 445 -3.33 10.39 23.47
N GLU A 446 -2.71 9.24 23.76
CA GLU A 446 -2.88 8.02 22.96
C GLU A 446 -4.31 7.45 23.06
N GLN A 447 -4.97 7.64 24.19
CA GLN A 447 -6.37 7.26 24.44
C GLN A 447 -7.34 7.97 23.49
N SER A 448 -7.02 9.19 23.05
CA SER A 448 -7.85 9.94 22.10
C SER A 448 -7.58 9.55 20.65
N LYS A 449 -6.48 8.84 20.36
CA LYS A 449 -6.06 8.39 19.02
C LYS A 449 -6.89 7.21 18.53
N ASN A 450 -8.19 7.39 18.43
CA ASN A 450 -9.15 6.37 18.08
C ASN A 450 -10.07 6.83 16.93
N ILE A 451 -10.84 5.90 16.38
CA ILE A 451 -11.72 6.19 15.25
C ILE A 451 -12.75 7.28 15.59
N ASP A 452 -13.28 7.32 16.81
CA ASP A 452 -14.34 8.27 17.20
C ASP A 452 -13.83 9.71 17.22
N SER A 453 -12.61 9.95 17.72
CA SER A 453 -11.97 11.26 17.65
C SER A 453 -11.71 11.70 16.21
N PHE A 454 -11.18 10.80 15.37
CA PHE A 454 -11.02 11.06 13.93
C PHE A 454 -12.36 11.44 13.28
N LEU A 455 -13.43 10.73 13.65
CA LEU A 455 -14.77 10.96 13.13
C LEU A 455 -15.30 12.35 13.51
N LYS A 456 -15.15 12.77 14.77
CA LYS A 456 -15.56 14.10 15.27
C LYS A 456 -14.79 15.24 14.60
N VAL A 457 -13.47 15.09 14.43
CA VAL A 457 -12.66 16.16 13.84
C VAL A 457 -13.07 16.40 12.38
N ILE A 458 -13.43 15.34 11.63
CA ILE A 458 -14.01 15.49 10.29
C ILE A 458 -15.30 16.33 10.31
N ASP A 459 -16.17 16.12 11.30
CA ASP A 459 -17.43 16.88 11.42
C ASP A 459 -17.16 18.36 11.74
N GLU A 460 -16.18 18.66 12.60
CA GLU A 460 -15.78 20.05 12.89
C GLU A 460 -15.09 20.72 11.69
N ILE A 461 -14.27 19.97 10.94
CA ILE A 461 -13.66 20.47 9.69
C ILE A 461 -14.74 20.77 8.65
N TRP A 462 -15.81 19.96 8.58
CA TRP A 462 -16.95 20.24 7.70
C TRP A 462 -17.62 21.57 8.06
N LYS A 463 -17.82 21.86 9.35
CA LYS A 463 -18.37 23.14 9.83
C LYS A 463 -17.44 24.32 9.52
N ALA A 464 -16.13 24.15 9.69
CA ALA A 464 -15.13 25.18 9.36
C ALA A 464 -15.01 25.42 7.83
N ASN A 465 -15.34 24.39 7.04
CA ASN A 465 -15.40 24.36 5.58
C ASN A 465 -14.15 24.97 4.90
N PRO A 466 -12.97 24.32 5.02
CA PRO A 466 -11.74 24.80 4.39
C PRO A 466 -11.81 24.77 2.85
N LEU A 467 -11.18 25.75 2.21
CA LEU A 467 -10.89 25.71 0.78
C LEU A 467 -9.92 24.56 0.46
N ARG A 468 -10.35 23.65 -0.42
CA ARG A 468 -9.73 22.33 -0.68
C ARG A 468 -8.20 22.28 -0.71
N TYR A 469 -7.54 23.23 -1.40
CA TYR A 469 -6.07 23.25 -1.53
C TYR A 469 -5.38 24.51 -0.99
N ARG A 470 -6.14 25.58 -0.77
CA ARG A 470 -5.63 26.91 -0.39
C ARG A 470 -5.70 27.19 1.11
N GLU A 471 -6.48 26.41 1.87
CA GLU A 471 -6.53 26.48 3.34
C GLU A 471 -6.12 25.12 3.89
N PRO A 472 -4.82 24.86 4.08
CA PRO A 472 -4.37 23.62 4.68
C PRO A 472 -4.84 23.51 6.13
N ILE A 473 -5.10 22.28 6.58
CA ILE A 473 -5.44 22.00 7.98
C ILE A 473 -4.15 22.02 8.80
N VAL A 474 -4.09 22.84 9.85
CA VAL A 474 -2.96 22.85 10.79
C VAL A 474 -3.24 21.85 11.92
N ALA A 475 -2.30 20.98 12.23
CA ALA A 475 -2.34 20.06 13.36
C ALA A 475 -1.33 20.51 14.42
N MET A 476 -1.79 20.82 15.63
CA MET A 476 -0.95 21.33 16.71
C MET A 476 -1.12 20.50 17.98
N GLY A 477 -0.11 19.74 18.37
CA GLY A 477 -0.19 18.81 19.50
C GLY A 477 0.93 17.79 19.53
N GLY A 478 0.81 16.76 20.37
CA GLY A 478 1.70 15.60 20.37
C GLY A 478 1.45 14.65 19.19
N GLY A 479 2.21 13.55 19.14
CA GLY A 479 2.15 12.54 18.08
C GLY A 479 0.73 12.00 17.81
N ALA A 480 -0.06 11.75 18.86
CA ALA A 480 -1.45 11.28 18.75
C ALA A 480 -2.35 12.25 17.97
N VAL A 481 -2.24 13.56 18.25
CA VAL A 481 -2.99 14.61 17.55
C VAL A 481 -2.49 14.75 16.12
N THR A 482 -1.17 14.82 15.89
CA THR A 482 -0.64 14.99 14.54
C THR A 482 -0.94 13.79 13.64
N ASP A 483 -0.92 12.57 14.17
CA ASP A 483 -1.29 11.36 13.43
C ASP A 483 -2.77 11.36 13.07
N THR A 484 -3.63 11.68 14.05
CA THR A 484 -5.08 11.70 13.85
C THR A 484 -5.44 12.74 12.78
N ILE A 485 -4.93 13.96 12.89
CA ILE A 485 -5.23 15.04 11.94
C ILE A 485 -4.58 14.81 10.58
N GLY A 486 -3.40 14.20 10.55
CA GLY A 486 -2.78 13.76 9.31
C GLY A 486 -3.64 12.74 8.57
N PHE A 487 -4.19 11.76 9.29
CA PHE A 487 -5.07 10.77 8.69
C PHE A 487 -6.40 11.39 8.27
N VAL A 488 -6.96 12.30 9.07
CA VAL A 488 -8.13 13.11 8.68
C VAL A 488 -7.85 13.86 7.38
N SER A 489 -6.67 14.48 7.24
CA SER A 489 -6.28 15.24 6.06
C SER A 489 -6.09 14.36 4.82
N ALA A 490 -5.62 13.12 5.00
CA ALA A 490 -5.50 12.13 3.92
C ALA A 490 -6.88 11.74 3.35
N VAL A 491 -7.86 11.55 4.24
CA VAL A 491 -9.21 11.08 3.87
C VAL A 491 -10.12 12.23 3.45
N TRP A 492 -10.05 13.38 4.11
CA TRP A 492 -10.90 14.53 3.84
C TRP A 492 -10.72 15.02 2.40
N ARG A 493 -11.81 14.98 1.63
CA ARG A 493 -11.82 15.29 0.18
C ARG A 493 -10.75 14.53 -0.63
N ARG A 494 -10.39 13.33 -0.15
CA ARG A 494 -9.46 12.35 -0.76
C ARG A 494 -8.03 12.87 -0.98
N ASN A 495 -7.59 13.84 -0.16
CA ASN A 495 -6.25 14.44 -0.07
C ASN A 495 -6.42 15.96 0.12
N THR A 496 -6.36 16.41 1.37
CA THR A 496 -6.31 17.81 1.76
C THR A 496 -4.90 18.14 2.26
N PRO A 497 -4.27 19.23 1.77
CA PRO A 497 -3.00 19.70 2.29
C PRO A 497 -3.08 20.00 3.78
N TRP A 498 -2.01 19.72 4.51
CA TRP A 498 -1.96 19.92 5.94
C TRP A 498 -0.56 20.26 6.42
N ILE A 499 -0.49 20.74 7.66
CA ILE A 499 0.73 21.22 8.33
C ILE A 499 0.76 20.66 9.74
N ARG A 500 1.96 20.37 10.23
CA ARG A 500 2.19 19.90 11.60
C ARG A 500 2.96 20.92 12.41
N ILE A 501 2.56 21.08 13.66
CA ILE A 501 3.25 21.84 14.70
C ILE A 501 3.33 20.91 15.91
N PRO A 502 4.32 20.01 15.98
CA PRO A 502 4.50 19.16 17.15
C PRO A 502 4.82 20.00 18.39
N THR A 503 4.12 19.74 19.49
CA THR A 503 4.30 20.46 20.78
C THR A 503 4.96 19.60 21.86
N THR A 504 5.28 18.35 21.54
CA THR A 504 6.02 17.43 22.41
C THR A 504 7.37 17.10 21.81
N LEU A 505 8.38 16.83 22.65
CA LEU A 505 9.70 16.44 22.16
C LEU A 505 9.63 15.19 21.27
N MET A 506 8.80 14.21 21.64
CA MET A 506 8.52 13.01 20.84
C MET A 506 7.96 13.34 19.44
N GLY A 507 7.03 14.29 19.36
CA GLY A 507 6.51 14.79 18.08
C GLY A 507 7.61 15.44 17.24
N MET A 508 8.49 16.21 17.87
CA MET A 508 9.54 16.97 17.19
C MET A 508 10.66 16.10 16.61
N ILE A 509 10.87 14.88 17.10
CA ILE A 509 12.01 14.04 16.72
C ILE A 509 11.64 12.73 16.01
N ASP A 510 10.40 12.25 16.14
CA ASP A 510 9.98 10.97 15.55
C ASP A 510 8.55 11.05 14.99
N SER A 511 7.54 10.96 15.87
CA SER A 511 6.14 10.72 15.49
C SER A 511 5.54 11.77 14.55
N SER A 512 6.00 13.03 14.56
CA SER A 512 5.51 14.08 13.65
C SER A 512 6.51 14.45 12.55
N ILE A 513 7.54 13.64 12.30
CA ILE A 513 8.53 13.84 11.23
C ILE A 513 8.22 12.99 10.00
N GLY A 514 7.95 11.69 10.18
CA GLY A 514 7.65 10.75 9.10
C GLY A 514 6.32 11.01 8.39
N ILE A 515 5.95 10.20 7.40
CA ILE A 515 4.68 10.37 6.65
C ILE A 515 3.54 9.45 7.13
N LYS A 516 3.81 8.57 8.09
CA LYS A 516 2.81 7.65 8.64
C LYS A 516 1.83 8.45 9.48
N VAL A 517 0.55 8.27 9.23
CA VAL A 517 -0.53 8.90 9.99
C VAL A 517 -1.60 7.86 10.25
N SER A 518 -2.17 7.82 11.46
CA SER A 518 -3.03 6.70 11.85
C SER A 518 -3.95 7.00 13.03
N VAL A 519 -4.91 6.11 13.24
CA VAL A 519 -5.69 5.95 14.47
C VAL A 519 -5.76 4.49 14.89
N ASN A 520 -5.97 4.27 16.19
CA ASN A 520 -6.13 2.94 16.76
C ASN A 520 -7.54 2.40 16.45
N HIS A 521 -7.60 1.16 15.93
CA HIS A 521 -8.84 0.43 15.75
C HIS A 521 -8.56 -1.08 15.72
N ILE A 522 -9.02 -1.80 16.75
CA ILE A 522 -8.72 -3.23 17.01
C ILE A 522 -7.25 -3.48 17.36
N ILE A 523 -6.32 -2.89 16.60
CA ILE A 523 -4.88 -2.89 16.82
C ILE A 523 -4.36 -1.44 16.83
N LYS A 524 -3.25 -1.21 17.54
CA LYS A 524 -2.55 0.08 17.58
C LYS A 524 -2.07 0.47 16.19
N ASN A 525 -2.30 1.72 15.78
CA ASN A 525 -2.04 2.27 14.45
C ASN A 525 -2.65 1.45 13.30
N GLY A 526 -3.72 0.70 13.55
CA GLY A 526 -4.30 -0.26 12.60
C GLY A 526 -4.98 0.35 11.39
N LEU A 527 -5.47 1.60 11.50
CA LEU A 527 -6.05 2.35 10.37
C LEU A 527 -5.21 3.59 10.12
N GLY A 528 -4.72 3.77 8.90
CA GLY A 528 -3.86 4.90 8.59
C GLY A 528 -3.61 5.10 7.10
N ALA A 529 -2.72 6.04 6.81
CA ALA A 529 -2.23 6.34 5.47
C ALA A 529 -0.76 6.77 5.53
N PHE A 530 -0.09 6.70 4.38
CA PHE A 530 1.17 7.39 4.14
C PHE A 530 0.83 8.76 3.56
N HIS A 531 0.74 9.79 4.41
CA HIS A 531 0.30 11.13 4.01
C HIS A 531 1.27 12.23 4.48
N CYS A 532 1.96 12.82 3.51
CA CYS A 532 3.00 13.80 3.72
C CYS A 532 2.42 15.19 4.04
N PRO A 533 2.89 15.90 5.07
CA PRO A 533 2.50 17.28 5.34
C PRO A 533 3.26 18.22 4.40
N ARG A 534 2.68 19.38 4.07
CA ARG A 534 3.43 20.40 3.31
C ARG A 534 4.56 21.01 4.14
N HIS A 535 4.26 21.29 5.40
CA HIS A 535 5.17 21.88 6.36
C HIS A 535 5.09 21.17 7.70
N THR A 536 6.25 20.94 8.31
CA THR A 536 6.37 20.61 9.74
C THR A 536 7.15 21.73 10.40
N ILE A 537 6.62 22.33 11.46
CA ILE A 537 7.21 23.48 12.15
C ILE A 537 7.60 23.05 13.55
N ILE A 538 8.90 22.97 13.78
CA ILE A 538 9.50 22.60 15.06
C ILE A 538 9.77 23.89 15.84
N ASP A 539 8.96 24.10 16.89
CA ASP A 539 9.16 25.18 17.86
C ASP A 539 9.43 24.60 19.26
N PRO A 540 10.71 24.48 19.66
CA PRO A 540 11.08 23.91 20.95
C PRO A 540 10.58 24.73 22.14
N THR A 541 10.11 25.97 21.97
CA THR A 541 9.60 26.76 23.10
C THR A 541 8.35 26.14 23.73
N PHE A 542 7.64 25.25 23.02
CA PHE A 542 6.57 24.41 23.59
C PHE A 542 7.06 23.44 24.66
N LEU A 543 8.34 23.06 24.66
CA LEU A 543 8.90 22.10 25.64
C LEU A 543 8.87 22.65 27.07
N ARG A 544 8.73 23.98 27.25
CA ARG A 544 8.66 24.61 28.58
C ARG A 544 7.56 24.06 29.48
N THR A 545 6.50 23.48 28.88
CA THR A 545 5.34 22.93 29.59
C THR A 545 5.25 21.40 29.54
N ASN A 546 6.17 20.72 28.83
CA ASN A 546 6.22 19.25 28.79
C ASN A 546 6.65 18.70 30.14
N SER A 547 5.95 17.71 30.71
CA SER A 547 6.33 17.07 31.97
C SER A 547 7.66 16.30 31.86
N GLN A 548 8.31 16.03 33.00
CA GLN A 548 9.58 15.29 33.01
C GLN A 548 9.43 13.89 32.40
N ARG A 549 8.30 13.22 32.66
CA ARG A 549 8.01 11.89 32.09
C ARG A 549 7.90 11.93 30.57
N VAL A 550 7.22 12.92 30.00
CA VAL A 550 7.10 13.11 28.54
C VAL A 550 8.47 13.35 27.89
N LEU A 551 9.33 14.16 28.53
CA LEU A 551 10.69 14.40 28.04
C LEU A 551 11.54 13.13 28.10
N LYS A 552 11.51 12.40 29.22
CA LYS A 552 12.23 11.12 29.38
C LYS A 552 11.77 10.06 28.39
N SER A 553 10.47 9.96 28.12
CA SER A 553 9.94 9.10 27.06
C SER A 553 10.57 9.47 25.71
N ALA A 554 10.62 10.75 25.34
CA ALA A 554 11.25 11.16 24.08
C ALA A 554 12.77 10.87 24.03
N ILE A 555 13.47 10.93 25.17
CA ILE A 555 14.89 10.54 25.25
C ILE A 555 15.07 9.05 24.91
N GLY A 556 14.10 8.17 25.19
CA GLY A 556 14.14 6.78 24.75
C GLY A 556 14.35 6.64 23.23
N GLU A 557 13.72 7.50 22.44
CA GLU A 557 13.92 7.55 20.99
C GLU A 557 15.24 8.21 20.59
N MET A 558 15.73 9.18 21.36
CA MET A 558 17.09 9.72 21.17
C MET A 558 18.16 8.65 21.45
N ILE A 559 17.93 7.77 22.43
CA ILE A 559 18.79 6.61 22.71
C ILE A 559 18.77 5.66 21.52
N LYS A 560 17.59 5.35 20.94
CA LYS A 560 17.48 4.56 19.69
C LYS A 560 18.40 5.12 18.61
N VAL A 561 18.27 6.40 18.27
CA VAL A 561 19.13 7.08 17.29
C VAL A 561 20.60 6.98 17.67
N GLY A 562 20.92 7.21 18.94
CA GLY A 562 22.27 7.14 19.48
C GLY A 562 22.95 5.78 19.31
N VAL A 563 22.18 4.71 19.50
CA VAL A 563 22.68 3.34 19.51
C VAL A 563 22.90 2.81 18.10
N VAL A 564 22.04 3.12 17.12
CA VAL A 564 22.10 2.51 15.78
C VAL A 564 22.42 3.45 14.62
N PHE A 565 22.41 4.77 14.83
CA PHE A 565 22.60 5.75 13.75
C PHE A 565 23.72 6.76 14.03
N ASN A 566 23.78 7.36 15.23
CA ASN A 566 24.76 8.39 15.53
C ASN A 566 25.20 8.38 17.00
N LYS A 567 26.41 7.86 17.27
CA LYS A 567 26.98 7.75 18.62
C LYS A 567 27.13 9.11 19.34
N GLU A 568 27.23 10.23 18.61
CA GLU A 568 27.36 11.55 19.22
C GLU A 568 26.11 11.93 20.02
N THR A 569 24.92 11.45 19.63
CA THR A 569 23.70 11.63 20.44
C THR A 569 23.88 11.09 21.85
N LEU A 570 24.49 9.90 22.02
CA LEU A 570 24.79 9.32 23.33
C LEU A 570 25.85 10.14 24.09
N ASN A 571 26.87 10.63 23.40
CA ASN A 571 27.91 11.47 24.01
C ASN A 571 27.31 12.78 24.58
N LEU A 572 26.42 13.42 23.83
CA LEU A 572 25.74 14.65 24.24
C LEU A 572 24.79 14.39 25.41
N LEU A 573 23.99 13.32 25.36
CA LEU A 573 23.11 12.92 26.47
C LEU A 573 23.91 12.60 27.74
N SER A 574 25.03 11.87 27.63
CA SER A 574 25.87 11.53 28.77
C SER A 574 26.53 12.75 29.45
N LYS A 575 26.85 13.79 28.67
CA LYS A 575 27.54 15.00 29.15
C LYS A 575 26.60 16.11 29.59
N LYS A 576 25.42 16.23 28.98
CA LYS A 576 24.53 17.41 29.10
C LYS A 576 23.07 17.04 29.39
N GLY A 577 22.71 15.77 29.40
CA GLY A 577 21.31 15.33 29.48
C GLY A 577 20.59 15.74 30.76
N GLU A 578 21.24 15.69 31.93
CA GLU A 578 20.65 16.14 33.20
C GLU A 578 20.24 17.61 33.12
N GLY A 579 21.18 18.48 32.70
CA GLY A 579 20.91 19.90 32.53
C GLY A 579 19.84 20.19 31.47
N LEU A 580 19.74 19.37 30.41
CA LEU A 580 18.67 19.49 29.41
C LEU A 580 17.31 19.07 29.97
N LEU A 581 17.23 18.03 30.80
CA LEU A 581 15.99 17.63 31.47
C LEU A 581 15.52 18.71 32.45
N ASP A 582 16.43 19.20 33.30
CA ASP A 582 16.14 20.26 34.28
C ASP A 582 15.64 21.54 33.61
N SER A 583 16.26 21.90 32.48
CA SER A 583 15.91 23.10 31.73
C SER A 583 14.80 22.89 30.70
N ARG A 584 14.26 21.67 30.60
CA ARG A 584 13.28 21.24 29.58
C ARG A 584 13.73 21.57 28.15
N PHE A 585 15.02 21.36 27.87
CA PHE A 585 15.70 21.62 26.60
C PHE A 585 15.78 23.10 26.22
N LEU A 586 15.55 24.02 27.17
CA LEU A 586 15.62 25.46 26.97
C LEU A 586 16.78 26.08 27.76
N ASP A 587 17.27 27.23 27.32
CA ASP A 587 18.24 28.04 28.02
C ASP A 587 17.55 29.00 29.01
N SER A 588 18.34 29.83 29.70
CA SER A 588 17.81 30.81 30.66
C SER A 588 16.92 31.90 30.05
N LYS A 589 16.92 32.05 28.71
CA LYS A 589 16.04 32.96 27.97
C LYS A 589 14.76 32.25 27.48
N GLY A 590 14.60 30.97 27.78
CA GLY A 590 13.49 30.14 27.31
C GLY A 590 13.60 29.77 25.82
N LEU A 591 14.81 29.74 25.27
CA LEU A 591 15.09 29.37 23.88
C LEU A 591 15.93 28.08 23.82
N PRO A 592 15.84 27.27 22.76
CA PRO A 592 16.68 26.08 22.65
C PRO A 592 18.16 26.48 22.49
N GLY A 593 19.01 25.97 23.37
CA GLY A 593 20.47 26.10 23.24
C GLY A 593 21.04 25.23 22.11
N GLU A 594 22.32 25.43 21.79
CA GLU A 594 23.02 24.72 20.69
C GLU A 594 22.94 23.19 20.82
N VAL A 595 23.11 22.66 22.03
CA VAL A 595 23.03 21.20 22.28
C VAL A 595 21.63 20.66 22.03
N SER A 596 20.59 21.39 22.45
CA SER A 596 19.20 21.00 22.18
C SER A 596 18.90 20.99 20.69
N TYR A 597 19.34 22.04 19.98
CA TYR A 597 19.18 22.13 18.52
C TYR A 597 19.84 20.93 17.84
N ASN A 598 21.10 20.64 18.17
CA ASN A 598 21.86 19.55 17.57
C ASN A 598 21.19 18.19 17.81
N LEU A 599 20.74 17.90 19.03
CA LEU A 599 20.06 16.64 19.36
C LEU A 599 18.76 16.46 18.56
N ILE A 600 17.93 17.51 18.49
CA ILE A 600 16.67 17.48 17.73
C ILE A 600 16.96 17.24 16.24
N MET A 601 17.91 18.00 15.66
CA MET A 601 18.24 17.88 14.23
C MET A 601 18.83 16.52 13.86
N ILE A 602 19.72 15.95 14.68
CA ILE A 602 20.28 14.60 14.44
C ILE A 602 19.15 13.55 14.40
N CYS A 603 18.15 13.66 15.28
CA CYS A 603 17.03 12.71 15.30
C CYS A 603 16.13 12.88 14.07
N ILE A 604 15.86 14.13 13.67
CA ILE A 604 15.12 14.43 12.43
C ILE A 604 15.84 13.83 11.22
N ASP A 605 17.16 14.04 11.11
CA ASP A 605 17.97 13.49 10.00
C ASP A 605 17.93 11.95 9.99
N ALA A 606 18.09 11.32 11.16
CA ALA A 606 17.99 9.86 11.29
C ALA A 606 16.63 9.31 10.83
N MET A 607 15.55 10.00 11.20
CA MET A 607 14.20 9.61 10.81
C MET A 607 13.98 9.81 9.31
N LEU A 608 14.44 10.93 8.74
CA LEU A 608 14.35 11.23 7.31
C LEU A 608 15.16 10.24 6.46
N ASP A 609 16.39 9.92 6.85
CA ASP A 609 17.23 8.92 6.17
C ASP A 609 16.57 7.54 6.17
N SER A 610 15.85 7.21 7.25
CA SER A 610 15.14 5.93 7.35
C SER A 610 13.93 5.82 6.40
N ILE A 611 13.33 6.94 5.98
CA ILE A 611 12.13 6.99 5.11
C ILE A 611 12.44 7.41 3.67
N ALA A 612 13.50 8.17 3.40
CA ALA A 612 13.75 8.81 2.11
C ALA A 612 13.85 7.80 0.94
N GLY A 613 14.38 6.61 1.20
CA GLY A 613 14.49 5.53 0.22
C GLY A 613 13.30 4.55 0.18
N ASP A 614 12.36 4.67 1.12
CA ASP A 614 11.25 3.72 1.32
C ASP A 614 10.10 4.34 2.11
N LEU A 615 9.33 5.21 1.45
CA LEU A 615 8.23 5.94 2.07
C LEU A 615 7.08 5.02 2.52
N ASN A 616 6.86 3.90 1.81
CA ASN A 616 5.73 2.99 2.02
C ASN A 616 6.10 1.69 2.77
N GLU A 617 7.32 1.61 3.32
CA GLU A 617 7.81 0.45 4.08
C GLU A 617 7.87 -0.86 3.28
N GLU A 618 8.22 -0.80 1.99
CA GLU A 618 8.46 -2.00 1.19
C GLU A 618 9.71 -2.78 1.66
N ASN A 619 10.65 -2.11 2.32
CA ASN A 619 11.85 -2.69 2.92
C ASN A 619 11.69 -2.82 4.45
N LEU A 620 11.62 -4.07 4.92
CA LEU A 620 11.45 -4.40 6.34
C LEU A 620 12.77 -4.46 7.15
N SER A 621 13.89 -4.03 6.57
CA SER A 621 15.20 -4.00 7.24
C SER A 621 15.65 -2.56 7.47
N ARG A 622 15.10 -1.91 8.51
CA ARG A 622 15.35 -0.49 8.79
C ARG A 622 16.11 -0.35 10.10
N PRO A 623 17.18 0.46 10.17
CA PRO A 623 17.87 0.71 11.44
C PRO A 623 16.95 1.28 12.51
N MET A 624 16.00 2.14 12.12
CA MET A 624 15.04 2.78 13.02
C MET A 624 13.96 1.83 13.57
N ASP A 625 13.93 0.56 13.15
CA ASP A 625 13.16 -0.48 13.83
C ASP A 625 13.86 -1.00 15.10
N PHE A 626 15.06 -0.47 15.42
CA PHE A 626 15.72 -0.69 16.70
C PHE A 626 14.85 -0.17 17.85
N GLY A 627 14.88 -0.85 18.99
CA GLY A 627 13.95 -0.57 20.09
C GLY A 627 12.49 -0.87 19.77
N HIS A 628 12.19 -1.56 18.65
CA HIS A 628 10.84 -2.03 18.27
C HIS A 628 10.74 -3.55 18.08
N THR A 629 11.73 -4.28 18.61
CA THR A 629 11.74 -5.75 18.56
C THR A 629 10.90 -6.35 19.69
N LEU A 630 10.93 -5.71 20.85
CA LEU A 630 10.23 -6.10 22.08
C LEU A 630 9.19 -5.05 22.49
N SER A 631 9.48 -3.77 22.31
CA SER A 631 8.65 -2.66 22.84
C SER A 631 7.19 -2.72 22.38
N ARG A 632 6.92 -3.13 21.14
CA ARG A 632 5.56 -3.30 20.61
C ARG A 632 4.69 -4.24 21.43
N TRP A 633 5.31 -5.27 22.03
CA TRP A 633 4.61 -6.19 22.91
C TRP A 633 4.46 -5.60 24.32
N LEU A 634 5.48 -4.90 24.81
CA LEU A 634 5.44 -4.23 26.12
C LEU A 634 4.35 -3.13 26.15
N GLU A 635 4.25 -2.32 25.10
CA GLU A 635 3.24 -1.26 24.98
C GLU A 635 1.81 -1.78 24.88
N ARG A 636 1.63 -3.03 24.45
CA ARG A 636 0.32 -3.65 24.34
C ARG A 636 -0.23 -4.09 25.69
N ASP A 637 0.65 -4.40 26.64
CA ASP A 637 0.26 -4.82 27.97
C ASP A 637 -0.04 -3.59 28.83
N GLU A 638 -1.33 -3.25 28.93
CA GLU A 638 -1.81 -2.08 29.68
C GLU A 638 -1.42 -2.15 31.17
N SER A 639 -1.11 -3.33 31.71
CA SER A 639 -0.64 -3.46 33.10
C SER A 639 0.70 -2.79 33.35
N PHE A 640 1.53 -2.60 32.31
CA PHE A 640 2.81 -1.90 32.44
C PHE A 640 2.68 -0.37 32.38
N ARG A 641 1.56 0.18 31.88
CA ARG A 641 1.29 1.62 31.78
C ARG A 641 2.45 2.44 31.16
N LEU A 642 3.17 1.86 30.20
CA LEU A 642 4.34 2.48 29.56
C LEU A 642 3.93 3.47 28.47
N MET A 643 4.60 4.63 28.42
CA MET A 643 4.63 5.47 27.22
C MET A 643 5.47 4.79 26.13
N HIS A 644 5.19 5.16 24.88
CA HIS A 644 5.90 4.61 23.71
C HIS A 644 7.43 4.65 23.87
N GLY A 645 7.99 5.82 24.17
CA GLY A 645 9.43 5.99 24.28
C GLY A 645 10.05 5.33 25.53
N GLU A 646 9.26 5.12 26.60
CA GLU A 646 9.70 4.32 27.76
C GLU A 646 9.87 2.85 27.34
N ALA A 647 8.90 2.29 26.62
CA ALA A 647 8.97 0.93 26.11
C ALA A 647 10.11 0.75 25.10
N VAL A 648 10.30 1.72 24.19
CA VAL A 648 11.42 1.75 23.24
C VAL A 648 12.76 1.81 23.98
N GLY A 649 12.90 2.65 25.01
CA GLY A 649 14.11 2.71 25.83
C GLY A 649 14.43 1.37 26.49
N ILE A 650 13.46 0.75 27.17
CA ILE A 650 13.62 -0.58 27.78
C ILE A 650 14.09 -1.61 26.76
N ASP A 651 13.51 -1.61 25.55
CA ASP A 651 13.91 -2.49 24.46
C ASP A 651 15.33 -2.18 23.96
N CYS A 652 15.68 -0.90 23.73
CA CYS A 652 17.02 -0.48 23.30
C CYS A 652 18.11 -0.95 24.26
N LEU A 653 17.91 -0.81 25.56
CA LEU A 653 18.89 -1.27 26.55
C LEU A 653 18.99 -2.81 26.54
N PHE A 654 17.86 -3.51 26.57
CA PHE A 654 17.87 -4.97 26.61
C PHE A 654 18.45 -5.60 25.35
N THR A 655 18.12 -5.08 24.17
CA THR A 655 18.68 -5.55 22.90
C THR A 655 20.15 -5.19 22.73
N SER A 656 20.63 -4.09 23.34
CA SER A 656 22.06 -3.81 23.43
C SER A 656 22.79 -4.82 24.33
N LEU A 657 22.19 -5.23 25.46
CA LEU A 657 22.71 -6.33 26.27
C LEU A 657 22.75 -7.64 25.50
N VAL A 658 21.81 -7.89 24.58
CA VAL A 658 21.88 -9.04 23.67
C VAL A 658 23.05 -8.90 22.69
N ALA A 659 23.22 -7.72 22.10
CA ALA A 659 24.34 -7.44 21.19
C ALA A 659 25.72 -7.62 21.86
N GLU A 660 25.85 -7.32 23.16
CA GLU A 660 27.04 -7.63 23.97
C GLU A 660 27.30 -9.14 24.05
N GLN A 661 26.27 -9.95 24.34
CA GLN A 661 26.42 -11.41 24.41
C GLN A 661 26.77 -12.04 23.05
N MET A 662 26.40 -11.35 21.97
CA MET A 662 26.74 -11.71 20.59
C MET A 662 28.07 -11.10 20.11
N GLU A 663 28.82 -10.42 20.98
CA GLU A 663 30.12 -9.79 20.69
C GLU A 663 30.06 -8.69 19.60
N LEU A 664 28.88 -8.10 19.37
CA LEU A 664 28.68 -7.02 18.40
C LEU A 664 29.04 -5.64 18.97
N ILE A 665 28.88 -5.46 20.28
CA ILE A 665 29.35 -4.31 21.05
C ILE A 665 30.11 -4.77 22.29
N THR A 666 30.98 -3.90 22.79
CA THR A 666 31.80 -4.22 23.97
C THR A 666 31.03 -4.00 25.28
N LYS A 667 31.49 -4.67 26.34
CA LYS A 667 30.98 -4.42 27.70
C LYS A 667 31.10 -2.95 28.10
N VAL A 668 32.20 -2.29 27.73
CA VAL A 668 32.44 -0.86 28.01
C VAL A 668 31.37 0.02 27.35
N GLU A 669 30.93 -0.33 26.15
CA GLU A 669 29.88 0.39 25.45
C GLU A 669 28.50 0.21 26.10
N VAL A 670 28.19 -1.00 26.59
CA VAL A 670 26.95 -1.23 27.36
C VAL A 670 26.97 -0.52 28.69
N GLU A 671 28.08 -0.52 29.43
CA GLU A 671 28.17 0.26 30.68
C GLU A 671 28.00 1.75 30.40
N PHE A 672 28.62 2.27 29.34
CA PHE A 672 28.43 3.67 28.93
C PHE A 672 26.96 3.99 28.62
N LEU A 673 26.24 3.08 27.94
CA LEU A 673 24.81 3.23 27.69
C LEU A 673 24.01 3.19 29.00
N PHE A 674 24.30 2.23 29.88
CA PHE A 674 23.60 2.08 31.16
C PHE A 674 23.83 3.28 32.10
N ASP A 675 25.04 3.85 32.12
CA ASP A 675 25.35 5.07 32.86
C ASP A 675 24.46 6.25 32.44
N ILE A 676 24.06 6.32 31.17
CA ILE A 676 23.11 7.34 30.70
C ILE A 676 21.72 7.10 31.31
N TYR A 677 21.27 5.84 31.40
CA TYR A 677 19.99 5.51 32.04
C TYR A 677 19.98 5.91 33.51
N VAL A 678 21.08 5.63 34.24
CA VAL A 678 21.24 6.01 35.64
C VAL A 678 21.20 7.54 35.79
N LYS A 679 22.06 8.27 35.07
CA LYS A 679 22.16 9.73 35.17
C LYS A 679 20.85 10.45 34.84
N LEU A 680 20.14 9.98 33.81
CA LEU A 680 18.92 10.64 33.34
C LEU A 680 17.66 10.08 34.03
N GLY A 681 17.81 9.05 34.86
CA GLY A 681 16.71 8.34 35.51
C GLY A 681 15.68 7.83 34.49
N LEU A 682 16.14 7.13 33.46
CA LEU A 682 15.30 6.48 32.43
C LEU A 682 14.90 5.09 32.90
N ALA A 683 13.69 4.65 32.55
CA ALA A 683 13.25 3.29 32.85
C ALA A 683 14.10 2.25 32.08
N ALA A 684 14.79 1.39 32.82
CA ALA A 684 15.51 0.23 32.29
C ALA A 684 14.67 -1.05 32.34
N SER A 685 13.61 -1.06 33.16
CA SER A 685 12.62 -2.13 33.25
C SER A 685 11.31 -1.60 33.86
N VAL A 686 10.31 -2.47 33.97
CA VAL A 686 9.01 -2.17 34.61
C VAL A 686 8.60 -3.34 35.50
N LYS A 687 7.94 -3.04 36.62
CA LYS A 687 7.43 -4.04 37.56
C LYS A 687 6.52 -5.04 36.83
N GLY A 688 6.73 -6.34 37.10
CA GLY A 688 6.01 -7.44 36.44
C GLY A 688 6.67 -7.97 35.15
N LEU A 689 7.62 -7.23 34.57
CA LEU A 689 8.37 -7.70 33.40
C LEU A 689 9.32 -8.85 33.77
N ASN A 690 9.29 -9.91 32.97
CA ASN A 690 10.14 -11.09 33.17
C ASN A 690 10.66 -11.64 31.81
N LEU A 691 11.59 -12.59 31.88
CA LEU A 691 12.23 -13.16 30.69
C LEU A 691 11.24 -13.83 29.72
N ASP A 692 10.16 -14.44 30.23
CA ASP A 692 9.18 -15.12 29.38
C ASP A 692 8.36 -14.14 28.54
N VAL A 693 8.14 -12.91 29.03
CA VAL A 693 7.55 -11.82 28.25
C VAL A 693 8.45 -11.47 27.06
N TYR A 694 9.77 -11.35 27.25
CA TYR A 694 10.71 -11.09 26.15
C TYR A 694 10.78 -12.26 25.15
N LYS A 695 10.83 -13.51 25.64
CA LYS A 695 10.78 -14.70 24.78
C LYS A 695 9.49 -14.73 23.94
N THR A 696 8.37 -14.32 24.52
CA THR A 696 7.08 -14.22 23.83
C THR A 696 7.09 -13.10 22.79
N ALA A 697 7.59 -11.92 23.14
CA ALA A 697 7.71 -10.78 22.23
C ALA A 697 8.55 -11.13 20.98
N LEU A 698 9.68 -11.82 21.14
CA LEU A 698 10.54 -12.26 20.03
C LEU A 698 9.85 -13.24 19.06
N LYS A 699 9.03 -14.16 19.58
CA LYS A 699 8.25 -15.07 18.74
C LYS A 699 7.21 -14.30 17.92
N GLN A 700 6.54 -13.33 18.53
CA GLN A 700 5.49 -12.55 17.87
C GLN A 700 6.05 -11.60 16.81
N ILE A 701 7.18 -10.93 17.07
CA ILE A 701 7.78 -10.01 16.09
C ILE A 701 8.32 -10.75 14.87
N SER A 702 8.77 -12.00 15.02
CA SER A 702 9.19 -12.85 13.89
C SER A 702 8.02 -13.16 12.94
N ILE A 703 6.80 -13.34 13.47
CA ILE A 703 5.58 -13.49 12.66
C ILE A 703 5.29 -12.18 11.91
N HIS A 704 5.38 -11.04 12.61
CA HIS A 704 5.17 -9.72 12.02
C HIS A 704 6.15 -9.40 10.89
N ARG A 705 7.37 -9.92 10.95
CA ARG A 705 8.43 -9.76 9.93
C ARG A 705 8.51 -10.93 8.93
N SER A 706 7.37 -11.57 8.63
CA SER A 706 7.23 -12.61 7.60
C SER A 706 8.11 -13.85 7.82
N GLY A 707 8.27 -14.27 9.08
CA GLY A 707 8.96 -15.52 9.44
C GLY A 707 10.48 -15.40 9.62
N ARG A 708 11.07 -14.21 9.53
CA ARG A 708 12.47 -13.93 9.88
C ARG A 708 12.56 -12.81 10.91
N LEU A 709 13.44 -12.93 11.89
CA LEU A 709 13.52 -11.96 12.98
C LEU A 709 14.00 -10.58 12.50
N ARG A 710 15.02 -10.54 11.63
CA ARG A 710 15.65 -9.30 11.12
C ARG A 710 15.82 -8.22 12.18
N ALA A 711 16.22 -8.61 13.40
CA ALA A 711 16.35 -7.68 14.50
C ALA A 711 17.54 -6.75 14.24
N PRO A 712 17.31 -5.43 14.14
CA PRO A 712 18.42 -4.48 14.13
C PRO A 712 19.13 -4.54 15.49
N LEU A 713 20.46 -4.59 15.48
CA LEU A 713 21.31 -4.56 16.66
C LEU A 713 22.50 -3.61 16.43
N PRO A 714 23.04 -2.98 17.49
CA PRO A 714 24.22 -2.13 17.36
C PRO A 714 25.47 -2.94 17.03
N ALA A 715 26.31 -2.42 16.11
CA ALA A 715 27.58 -3.05 15.73
C ALA A 715 28.56 -2.07 15.01
N PRO A 716 29.38 -1.27 15.73
CA PRO A 716 29.33 -0.96 17.15
C PRO A 716 28.25 0.11 17.47
N LEU A 717 28.27 0.76 18.63
CA LEU A 717 27.36 1.89 18.92
C LEU A 717 27.45 2.99 17.86
N GLY A 718 26.29 3.49 17.44
CA GLY A 718 26.13 4.44 16.34
C GLY A 718 26.08 3.80 14.95
N ARG A 719 26.10 2.47 14.85
CA ARG A 719 25.91 1.72 13.61
C ARG A 719 25.01 0.51 13.83
N CYS A 720 24.37 0.04 12.77
CA CYS A 720 23.42 -1.06 12.83
C CYS A 720 23.88 -2.26 12.00
N THR A 721 23.60 -3.46 12.50
CA THR A 721 23.54 -4.71 11.72
C THR A 721 22.18 -5.38 11.93
N TRP A 722 21.88 -6.44 11.17
CA TRP A 722 20.65 -7.21 11.33
C TRP A 722 20.96 -8.66 11.66
N VAL A 723 20.22 -9.22 12.61
CA VAL A 723 20.32 -10.64 12.97
C VAL A 723 18.98 -11.34 12.76
N ASP A 724 19.02 -12.53 12.16
CA ASP A 724 17.82 -13.34 11.92
C ASP A 724 17.52 -14.33 13.06
N GLU A 725 18.42 -14.46 14.03
CA GLU A 725 18.27 -15.34 15.19
C GLU A 725 18.88 -14.71 16.45
N ILE A 726 18.15 -14.75 17.56
CA ILE A 726 18.66 -14.47 18.92
C ILE A 726 18.45 -15.75 19.74
N LYS A 727 19.54 -16.35 20.24
CA LYS A 727 19.45 -17.64 20.94
C LYS A 727 18.95 -17.44 22.37
N ASN A 728 18.22 -18.43 22.91
CA ASN A 728 17.75 -18.40 24.30
C ASN A 728 18.87 -18.19 25.32
N LYS A 729 20.05 -18.78 25.08
CA LYS A 729 21.25 -18.59 25.90
C LYS A 729 21.66 -17.12 25.99
N ASP A 730 21.58 -16.38 24.89
CA ASP A 730 21.97 -14.98 24.85
C ASP A 730 20.96 -14.15 25.63
N LEU A 731 19.65 -14.42 25.48
CA LEU A 731 18.60 -13.78 26.28
C LEU A 731 18.72 -14.03 27.78
N GLU A 732 19.01 -15.27 28.19
CA GLU A 732 19.16 -15.66 29.60
C GLU A 732 20.36 -14.96 30.25
N LYS A 733 21.47 -14.85 29.51
CA LYS A 733 22.65 -14.10 29.94
C LYS A 733 22.36 -12.60 30.02
N SER A 734 21.72 -12.02 29.00
CA SER A 734 21.35 -10.60 28.97
C SER A 734 20.38 -10.26 30.09
N TRP A 735 19.40 -11.14 30.38
CA TRP A 735 18.49 -10.98 31.52
C TRP A 735 19.22 -11.02 32.85
N SER A 736 20.11 -11.99 33.04
CA SER A 736 20.94 -12.08 34.25
C SER A 736 21.84 -10.83 34.42
N SER A 737 22.34 -10.30 33.30
CA SER A 737 23.15 -9.07 33.24
C SER A 737 22.33 -7.84 33.62
N LEU A 738 21.08 -7.73 33.13
CA LEU A 738 20.14 -6.66 33.49
C LEU A 738 19.76 -6.73 34.97
N GLN A 739 19.36 -7.89 35.48
CA GLN A 739 18.95 -8.08 36.87
C GLN A 739 20.04 -7.68 37.87
N LYS A 740 21.31 -8.00 37.57
CA LYS A 740 22.45 -7.56 38.40
C LYS A 740 22.58 -6.04 38.48
N ARG A 741 22.31 -5.33 37.39
CA ARG A 741 22.37 -3.86 37.35
C ARG A 741 21.17 -3.24 38.06
N LEU A 742 19.97 -3.78 37.85
CA LEU A 742 18.75 -3.33 38.55
C LEU A 742 18.78 -3.60 40.06
N ALA A 743 19.53 -4.61 40.52
CA ALA A 743 19.75 -4.83 41.95
C ALA A 743 20.59 -3.72 42.61
N ILE A 744 21.44 -3.04 41.83
CA ILE A 744 22.24 -1.90 42.26
C ILE A 744 21.43 -0.59 42.12
N HIS A 745 20.65 -0.50 41.04
CA HIS A 745 19.84 0.66 40.67
C HIS A 745 18.34 0.32 40.59
N PRO A 746 17.68 0.00 41.73
CA PRO A 746 16.27 -0.37 41.74
C PRO A 746 15.34 0.76 41.29
N GLU A 747 15.78 2.02 41.38
CA GLU A 747 15.06 3.21 40.91
C GLU A 747 14.81 3.25 39.41
N LEU A 748 15.53 2.45 38.61
CA LEU A 748 15.33 2.35 37.16
C LEU A 748 14.24 1.34 36.77
N VAL A 749 13.61 0.68 37.76
CA VAL A 749 12.42 -0.14 37.56
C VAL A 749 11.20 0.75 37.75
N LEU A 750 10.49 1.02 36.65
CA LEU A 750 9.26 1.79 36.71
C LEU A 750 8.18 0.99 37.47
N ASP A 751 7.54 1.62 38.46
CA ASP A 751 6.38 1.05 39.15
C ASP A 751 5.09 1.63 38.55
N PRO A 752 4.28 0.83 37.83
CA PRO A 752 3.00 1.29 37.27
C PRO A 752 2.02 1.83 38.31
N ASP A 753 2.12 1.36 39.56
CA ASP A 753 1.25 1.78 40.67
C ASP A 753 1.66 3.13 41.25
N ALA A 754 2.94 3.53 41.07
CA ALA A 754 3.50 4.79 41.56
C ALA A 754 3.47 5.90 40.50
N ILE A 755 2.97 5.62 39.31
CA ILE A 755 2.60 6.65 38.35
C ILE A 755 1.45 7.42 38.98
N GLU A 756 1.77 8.55 39.62
CA GLU A 756 0.77 9.55 39.99
C GLU A 756 0.03 9.93 38.72
N ASP A 757 -1.28 9.80 38.76
CA ASP A 757 -2.15 10.25 37.71
C ASP A 757 -2.19 11.78 37.72
N GLU A 758 -1.06 12.43 37.37
CA GLU A 758 -1.04 13.84 36.96
C GLU A 758 -1.96 14.10 35.73
N ASP A 759 -2.55 13.03 35.19
CA ASP A 759 -3.52 12.97 34.10
C ASP A 759 -4.92 12.43 34.48
N GLU A 760 -5.18 12.05 35.74
CA GLU A 760 -6.53 11.70 36.21
C GLU A 760 -7.01 12.71 37.25
N ASP A 761 -7.81 13.67 36.79
CA ASP A 761 -8.81 14.28 37.66
C ASP A 761 -9.64 13.16 38.32
N GLU A 762 -9.86 13.28 39.63
CA GLU A 762 -10.72 12.45 40.49
C GLU A 762 -12.18 12.31 40.00
N ASP A 763 -12.52 12.91 38.86
CA ASP A 763 -13.78 12.69 38.17
C ASP A 763 -13.75 11.46 37.24
N TYR A 764 -12.64 10.73 37.08
CA TYR A 764 -12.56 9.58 36.15
C TYR A 764 -13.01 8.22 36.71
N ARG A 765 -13.28 8.11 38.02
CA ARG A 765 -14.22 7.09 38.53
C ARG A 765 -15.68 7.42 38.13
N SER A 766 -15.95 8.64 37.63
CA SER A 766 -17.26 9.13 37.17
C SER A 766 -17.30 9.59 35.68
N ALA A 767 -16.18 9.62 34.94
CA ALA A 767 -16.07 10.29 33.64
C ALA A 767 -15.44 9.47 32.50
N GLY A 768 -15.09 8.20 32.72
CA GLY A 768 -14.99 7.20 31.63
C GLY A 768 -16.30 7.02 30.83
N ALA A 769 -17.38 7.62 31.33
CA ALA A 769 -18.73 7.59 30.80
C ALA A 769 -19.11 8.76 29.86
N LYS A 770 -18.23 9.76 29.59
CA LYS A 770 -18.66 10.97 28.88
C LYS A 770 -17.59 11.61 28.00
N ALA A 771 -17.40 11.14 26.75
CA ALA A 771 -17.13 11.98 25.55
C ALA A 771 -16.71 11.18 24.29
N SER A 772 -17.54 10.28 23.79
CA SER A 772 -17.55 9.81 22.38
C SER A 772 -18.74 10.44 21.64
N ASN A 773 -18.82 11.78 21.62
CA ASN A 773 -20.01 12.46 21.14
C ASN A 773 -19.63 13.83 20.55
N ALA A 774 -19.51 14.04 19.23
CA ALA A 774 -20.51 13.72 18.21
C ALA A 774 -19.88 13.45 16.83
N ARG A 775 -20.03 12.23 16.32
CA ARG A 775 -20.69 12.02 15.02
C ARG A 775 -22.12 11.65 15.32
N SER A 776 -23.08 12.22 14.59
CA SER A 776 -24.54 12.07 14.77
C SER A 776 -24.86 11.08 15.88
N LYS A 777 -24.84 11.55 17.13
CA LYS A 777 -24.74 10.67 18.31
C LYS A 777 -25.77 9.56 18.11
N GLY A 778 -25.32 8.31 17.93
CA GLY A 778 -26.24 7.20 18.06
C GLY A 778 -26.96 7.41 19.38
N LYS A 779 -28.29 7.30 19.43
CA LYS A 779 -29.12 7.61 20.62
C LYS A 779 -28.54 7.05 21.94
N TYR A 780 -27.67 6.03 21.84
CA TYR A 780 -27.14 5.21 22.90
C TYR A 780 -25.64 5.42 23.27
N SER A 781 -24.89 6.37 22.67
CA SER A 781 -23.42 6.50 22.85
C SER A 781 -22.94 7.14 24.18
N GLN A 782 -23.84 7.63 25.04
CA GLN A 782 -23.52 8.29 26.32
C GLN A 782 -24.44 7.87 27.48
N LYS A 783 -25.23 6.81 27.31
CA LYS A 783 -26.16 6.30 28.31
C LYS A 783 -25.95 4.80 28.47
N SER A 784 -26.08 4.31 29.70
CA SER A 784 -26.22 2.86 29.93
C SER A 784 -27.36 2.34 29.06
N LEU A 785 -27.10 1.31 28.26
CA LEU A 785 -28.07 0.72 27.36
C LEU A 785 -29.07 -0.11 28.18
N ARG A 786 -30.31 0.38 28.28
CA ARG A 786 -31.37 -0.23 29.09
C ARG A 786 -32.10 -1.29 28.30
N TRP A 787 -31.81 -2.56 28.58
CA TRP A 787 -32.40 -3.71 27.92
C TRP A 787 -33.79 -4.02 28.47
N GLY A 788 -34.73 -4.25 27.56
CA GLY A 788 -35.98 -4.92 27.82
C GLY A 788 -35.87 -6.40 27.41
N ILE A 789 -36.36 -7.34 28.22
CA ILE A 789 -36.42 -8.75 27.84
C ILE A 789 -37.88 -9.19 27.68
N ILE A 790 -38.23 -9.66 26.49
CA ILE A 790 -39.51 -10.32 26.21
C ILE A 790 -39.29 -11.83 26.29
N GLY A 791 -39.91 -12.48 27.27
CA GLY A 791 -39.79 -13.92 27.51
C GLY A 791 -38.81 -14.25 28.64
N CYS A 792 -39.32 -14.84 29.71
CA CYS A 792 -38.55 -15.25 30.90
C CYS A 792 -38.22 -16.75 30.85
N GLY A 793 -37.51 -17.18 29.80
CA GLY A 793 -37.07 -18.56 29.56
C GLY A 793 -35.63 -18.85 30.04
N ARG A 794 -35.14 -20.06 29.77
CA ARG A 794 -33.76 -20.48 30.14
C ARG A 794 -32.69 -19.63 29.45
N ILE A 795 -32.81 -19.41 28.14
CA ILE A 795 -31.84 -18.57 27.41
C ILE A 795 -31.91 -17.09 27.85
N ALA A 796 -33.09 -16.63 28.27
CA ALA A 796 -33.25 -15.30 28.85
C ALA A 796 -32.50 -15.15 30.18
N ASN A 797 -32.49 -16.20 31.03
CA ASN A 797 -31.70 -16.22 32.26
C ASN A 797 -30.20 -16.07 31.95
N ASP A 798 -29.69 -16.86 31.01
CA ASP A 798 -28.28 -16.84 30.63
C ASP A 798 -27.89 -15.47 30.04
N PHE A 799 -28.74 -14.91 29.17
CA PHE A 799 -28.57 -13.57 28.64
C PHE A 799 -28.63 -12.50 29.74
N ALA A 800 -29.54 -12.63 30.70
CA ALA A 800 -29.65 -11.70 31.81
C ALA A 800 -28.41 -11.70 32.70
N ILE A 801 -27.83 -12.87 32.97
CA ILE A 801 -26.57 -13.00 33.71
C ILE A 801 -25.45 -12.23 32.99
N ILE A 802 -25.28 -12.42 31.67
CA ILE A 802 -24.16 -11.77 30.96
C ILE A 802 -24.32 -10.26 30.82
N ILE A 803 -25.54 -9.71 30.80
CA ILE A 803 -25.76 -8.26 30.66
C ILE A 803 -25.23 -7.52 31.88
N ASN A 804 -25.31 -8.12 33.08
CA ASN A 804 -24.77 -7.53 34.30
C ASN A 804 -23.24 -7.39 34.31
N TYR A 805 -22.55 -8.07 33.39
CA TYR A 805 -21.09 -7.98 33.21
C TYR A 805 -20.68 -7.10 32.04
N LEU A 806 -21.65 -6.57 31.28
CA LEU A 806 -21.41 -5.72 30.13
C LEU A 806 -21.34 -4.26 30.57
N GLU A 807 -20.21 -3.61 30.30
CA GLU A 807 -20.03 -2.19 30.65
C GLU A 807 -21.09 -1.30 29.96
N SER A 808 -21.69 -0.40 30.73
CA SER A 808 -22.73 0.52 30.25
C SER A 808 -23.94 -0.19 29.63
N ALA A 809 -24.36 -1.31 30.22
CA ALA A 809 -25.63 -1.96 29.93
C ALA A 809 -26.29 -2.42 31.23
N GLU A 810 -27.62 -2.42 31.25
CA GLU A 810 -28.40 -2.96 32.36
C GLU A 810 -29.71 -3.55 31.85
N ILE A 811 -30.30 -4.48 32.60
CA ILE A 811 -31.66 -4.94 32.33
C ILE A 811 -32.61 -4.01 33.08
N HIS A 812 -33.32 -3.18 32.32
CA HIS A 812 -34.24 -2.20 32.88
C HIS A 812 -35.62 -2.80 33.14
N ALA A 813 -36.10 -3.66 32.23
CA ALA A 813 -37.42 -4.27 32.34
C ALA A 813 -37.47 -5.68 31.76
N VAL A 814 -38.34 -6.51 32.33
CA VAL A 814 -38.66 -7.84 31.80
C VAL A 814 -40.16 -8.01 31.66
N ALA A 815 -40.60 -8.81 30.69
CA ALA A 815 -42.01 -9.09 30.48
C ALA A 815 -42.28 -10.55 30.17
N SER A 816 -43.40 -11.03 30.69
CA SER A 816 -43.99 -12.34 30.43
C SER A 816 -45.50 -12.18 30.30
N ARG A 817 -46.18 -13.14 29.66
CA ARG A 817 -47.66 -13.21 29.62
C ARG A 817 -48.28 -13.49 30.99
N ASN A 818 -47.46 -13.89 31.96
CA ASN A 818 -47.83 -14.09 33.35
C ASN A 818 -46.98 -13.15 34.20
N LEU A 819 -47.64 -12.24 34.91
CA LEU A 819 -46.99 -11.22 35.72
C LEU A 819 -46.14 -11.82 36.86
N ASP A 820 -46.62 -12.87 37.51
CA ASP A 820 -45.88 -13.51 38.62
C ASP A 820 -44.57 -14.10 38.10
N ARG A 821 -44.59 -14.78 36.95
CA ARG A 821 -43.36 -15.27 36.29
C ARG A 821 -42.40 -14.13 35.91
N ALA A 822 -42.91 -12.98 35.48
CA ALA A 822 -42.07 -11.82 35.19
C ALA A 822 -41.44 -11.25 36.47
N LYS A 823 -42.20 -11.19 37.58
CA LYS A 823 -41.73 -10.74 38.89
C LYS A 823 -40.67 -11.68 39.47
N ASP A 824 -40.88 -12.99 39.38
CA ASP A 824 -39.92 -14.00 39.83
C ASP A 824 -38.60 -13.87 39.06
N PHE A 825 -38.67 -13.77 37.74
CA PHE A 825 -37.49 -13.55 36.90
C PHE A 825 -36.79 -12.23 37.22
N ALA A 826 -37.55 -11.14 37.39
CA ALA A 826 -37.00 -9.85 37.75
C ALA A 826 -36.28 -9.89 39.12
N SER A 827 -36.87 -10.55 40.10
CA SER A 827 -36.28 -10.75 41.43
C SER A 827 -34.96 -11.52 41.36
N ASN A 828 -34.90 -12.59 40.56
CA ASN A 828 -33.69 -13.42 40.42
C ASN A 828 -32.50 -12.69 39.79
N HIS A 829 -32.76 -11.67 38.96
CA HIS A 829 -31.72 -10.90 38.27
C HIS A 829 -31.56 -9.46 38.78
N GLY A 830 -32.27 -9.07 39.85
CA GLY A 830 -32.19 -7.73 40.42
C GLY A 830 -32.82 -6.63 39.57
N VAL A 831 -33.82 -6.97 38.74
CA VAL A 831 -34.51 -6.03 37.85
C VAL A 831 -35.70 -5.39 38.56
N SER A 832 -35.79 -4.06 38.52
CA SER A 832 -36.81 -3.31 39.26
C SER A 832 -38.20 -3.28 38.60
N ARG A 833 -38.31 -3.55 37.29
CA ARG A 833 -39.57 -3.49 36.54
C ARG A 833 -39.92 -4.82 35.87
N ALA A 834 -41.13 -5.30 36.15
CA ALA A 834 -41.71 -6.51 35.58
C ALA A 834 -43.11 -6.22 35.04
N TYR A 835 -43.37 -6.60 33.78
CA TYR A 835 -44.65 -6.38 33.11
C TYR A 835 -45.38 -7.70 32.82
N GLY A 836 -46.71 -7.67 32.97
CA GLY A 836 -47.60 -8.82 32.71
C GLY A 836 -48.01 -8.96 31.24
N ASN A 837 -47.62 -8.02 30.39
CA ASN A 837 -47.79 -8.09 28.95
C ASN A 837 -46.64 -7.39 28.22
N TYR A 838 -46.45 -7.74 26.95
CA TYR A 838 -45.33 -7.23 26.14
C TYR A 838 -45.53 -5.78 25.66
N LEU A 839 -46.79 -5.32 25.54
CA LEU A 839 -47.09 -3.97 25.08
C LEU A 839 -46.61 -2.91 26.09
N GLU A 840 -46.77 -3.17 27.38
CA GLU A 840 -46.26 -2.32 28.46
C GLU A 840 -44.74 -2.16 28.39
N LEU A 841 -43.99 -3.27 28.22
CA LEU A 841 -42.53 -3.22 28.11
C LEU A 841 -42.06 -2.41 26.89
N VAL A 842 -42.66 -2.61 25.72
CA VAL A 842 -42.28 -1.83 24.53
C VAL A 842 -42.81 -0.39 24.57
N SER A 843 -43.75 -0.08 25.46
CA SER A 843 -44.24 1.29 25.67
C SER A 843 -43.42 2.05 26.73
N ASP A 844 -42.63 1.35 27.55
CA ASP A 844 -41.78 1.97 28.56
C ASP A 844 -40.72 2.88 27.90
N PRO A 845 -40.75 4.21 28.12
CA PRO A 845 -39.83 5.15 27.47
C PRO A 845 -38.37 4.94 27.90
N ASP A 846 -38.14 4.23 29.01
CA ASP A 846 -36.82 3.94 29.55
C ASP A 846 -36.19 2.67 28.96
N VAL A 847 -36.94 1.85 28.21
CA VAL A 847 -36.35 0.72 27.49
C VAL A 847 -35.70 1.21 26.19
N ASP A 848 -34.42 0.90 25.99
CA ASP A 848 -33.64 1.39 24.85
C ASP A 848 -33.55 0.36 23.71
N ILE A 849 -33.46 -0.93 24.02
CA ILE A 849 -33.45 -2.07 23.09
C ILE A 849 -34.23 -3.23 23.72
N VAL A 850 -34.81 -4.11 22.89
CA VAL A 850 -35.48 -5.32 23.37
C VAL A 850 -34.79 -6.58 22.86
N TYR A 851 -34.52 -7.52 23.77
CA TYR A 851 -34.17 -8.90 23.48
C TYR A 851 -35.42 -9.78 23.53
N ILE A 852 -35.70 -10.49 22.44
CA ILE A 852 -36.84 -11.41 22.33
C ILE A 852 -36.33 -12.83 22.52
N ALA A 853 -36.66 -13.42 23.66
CA ALA A 853 -36.29 -14.78 24.07
C ALA A 853 -37.55 -15.67 24.22
N THR A 854 -38.51 -15.48 23.31
CA THR A 854 -39.74 -16.29 23.25
C THR A 854 -39.55 -17.50 22.37
N ILE A 855 -40.60 -18.32 22.21
CA ILE A 855 -40.57 -19.40 21.23
C ILE A 855 -40.53 -18.87 19.79
N PRO A 856 -39.90 -19.60 18.84
CA PRO A 856 -39.72 -19.15 17.46
C PRO A 856 -41.01 -18.78 16.72
N GLU A 857 -42.15 -19.42 17.01
CA GLU A 857 -43.46 -19.12 16.41
C GLU A 857 -43.90 -17.68 16.67
N LEU A 858 -43.40 -17.07 17.75
CA LEU A 858 -43.76 -15.72 18.17
C LEU A 858 -42.74 -14.66 17.73
N HIS A 859 -41.59 -15.06 17.16
CA HIS A 859 -40.51 -14.12 16.82
C HIS A 859 -40.97 -13.01 15.89
N ARG A 860 -41.72 -13.32 14.81
CA ARG A 860 -42.27 -12.27 13.94
C ARG A 860 -43.17 -11.30 14.70
N GLN A 861 -44.14 -11.83 15.45
CA GLN A 861 -45.13 -10.98 16.13
C GLN A 861 -44.45 -10.05 17.14
N HIS A 862 -43.50 -10.57 17.90
CA HIS A 862 -42.77 -9.79 18.89
C HIS A 862 -41.77 -8.82 18.24
N ALA A 863 -41.05 -9.23 17.19
CA ALA A 863 -40.16 -8.33 16.47
C ALA A 863 -40.93 -7.17 15.83
N GLU A 864 -42.09 -7.44 15.21
CA GLU A 864 -42.96 -6.40 14.71
C GLU A 864 -43.48 -5.48 15.81
N LEU A 865 -43.86 -6.02 16.97
CA LEU A 865 -44.30 -5.23 18.13
C LEU A 865 -43.21 -4.24 18.57
N VAL A 866 -41.98 -4.73 18.74
CA VAL A 866 -40.83 -3.90 19.16
C VAL A 866 -40.49 -2.84 18.11
N LEU A 867 -40.38 -3.24 16.84
CA LEU A 867 -40.05 -2.33 15.74
C LEU A 867 -41.13 -1.27 15.50
N ARG A 868 -42.42 -1.62 15.67
CA ARG A 868 -43.53 -0.65 15.58
C ARG A 868 -43.52 0.35 16.72
N ALA A 869 -43.11 -0.09 17.92
CA ALA A 869 -42.89 0.77 19.08
C ALA A 869 -41.64 1.66 18.98
N GLY A 870 -40.86 1.56 17.89
CA GLY A 870 -39.72 2.45 17.66
C GLY A 870 -38.43 2.02 18.34
N LYS A 871 -38.30 0.76 18.77
CA LYS A 871 -37.14 0.24 19.49
C LYS A 871 -36.30 -0.71 18.62
N PRO A 872 -34.96 -0.65 18.71
CA PRO A 872 -34.07 -1.72 18.30
C PRO A 872 -34.44 -3.09 18.86
N VAL A 873 -34.10 -4.15 18.14
CA VAL A 873 -34.43 -5.51 18.54
C VAL A 873 -33.31 -6.51 18.28
N LEU A 874 -33.04 -7.37 19.26
CA LEU A 874 -32.31 -8.63 19.13
C LEU A 874 -33.32 -9.77 19.23
N VAL A 875 -33.42 -10.62 18.22
CA VAL A 875 -34.40 -11.71 18.15
C VAL A 875 -33.67 -13.03 18.28
N GLU A 876 -33.99 -13.86 19.27
CA GLU A 876 -33.38 -15.19 19.39
C GLU A 876 -33.45 -16.00 18.08
N LYS A 877 -32.52 -16.94 17.92
CA LYS A 877 -32.52 -17.82 16.75
C LYS A 877 -33.69 -18.82 16.78
N PRO A 878 -34.20 -19.23 15.61
CA PRO A 878 -34.01 -18.59 14.31
C PRO A 878 -34.80 -17.28 14.22
N LEU A 879 -34.38 -16.35 13.35
CA LEU A 879 -35.04 -15.05 13.18
C LEU A 879 -36.55 -15.17 12.92
N ALA A 880 -36.97 -16.19 12.17
CA ALA A 880 -38.35 -16.59 11.95
C ALA A 880 -38.41 -18.04 11.44
N LEU A 881 -39.61 -18.65 11.47
CA LEU A 881 -39.83 -20.01 10.93
C LEU A 881 -40.05 -20.06 9.42
N THR A 882 -40.37 -18.93 8.79
CA THR A 882 -40.61 -18.87 7.35
C THR A 882 -39.79 -17.76 6.70
N VAL A 883 -39.43 -17.97 5.43
CA VAL A 883 -38.72 -16.96 4.62
C VAL A 883 -39.54 -15.68 4.52
N GLU A 884 -40.86 -15.80 4.35
CA GLU A 884 -41.78 -14.67 4.26
C GLU A 884 -41.75 -13.83 5.55
N ASP A 885 -41.80 -14.48 6.71
CA ASP A 885 -41.79 -13.79 7.99
C ASP A 885 -40.44 -13.12 8.27
N ALA A 886 -39.31 -13.76 7.94
CA ALA A 886 -37.99 -13.14 8.03
C ALA A 886 -37.87 -11.90 7.13
N LEU A 887 -38.40 -11.96 5.90
CA LEU A 887 -38.45 -10.83 4.98
C LEU A 887 -39.33 -9.70 5.51
N LYS A 888 -40.47 -10.01 6.16
CA LYS A 888 -41.33 -9.00 6.81
C LYS A 888 -40.62 -8.28 7.95
N ILE A 889 -39.91 -9.02 8.81
CA ILE A 889 -39.11 -8.43 9.91
C ILE A 889 -38.05 -7.49 9.33
N LYS A 890 -37.26 -7.98 8.36
CA LYS A 890 -36.22 -7.20 7.69
C LYS A 890 -36.78 -5.92 7.04
N ALA A 891 -37.86 -6.06 6.26
CA ALA A 891 -38.49 -4.93 5.58
C ALA A 891 -39.02 -3.89 6.57
N LEU A 892 -39.60 -4.33 7.69
CA LEU A 892 -40.08 -3.42 8.74
C LEU A 892 -38.93 -2.70 9.44
N ALA A 893 -37.85 -3.40 9.81
CA ALA A 893 -36.67 -2.82 10.43
C ALA A 893 -36.04 -1.74 9.53
N HIS A 894 -35.90 -2.04 8.24
CA HIS A 894 -35.42 -1.08 7.22
C HIS A 894 -36.35 0.11 7.07
N LYS A 895 -37.67 -0.13 6.96
CA LYS A 895 -38.67 0.94 6.85
C LYS A 895 -38.65 1.86 8.07
N LYS A 896 -38.40 1.32 9.26
CA LYS A 896 -38.35 2.07 10.52
C LYS A 896 -36.98 2.66 10.82
N GLN A 897 -35.93 2.30 10.06
CA GLN A 897 -34.54 2.67 10.32
C GLN A 897 -34.10 2.27 11.74
N LEU A 898 -34.48 1.07 12.15
CA LEU A 898 -34.16 0.52 13.47
C LEU A 898 -33.21 -0.68 13.34
N PHE A 899 -32.32 -0.80 14.31
CA PHE A 899 -31.44 -1.96 14.42
C PHE A 899 -32.24 -3.24 14.65
N CYS A 900 -31.95 -4.26 13.85
CA CYS A 900 -32.49 -5.60 13.99
C CYS A 900 -31.39 -6.63 13.73
N MET A 901 -31.29 -7.62 14.61
CA MET A 901 -30.30 -8.71 14.50
C MET A 901 -30.91 -10.02 15.01
N GLU A 902 -30.54 -11.14 14.38
CA GLU A 902 -30.80 -12.49 14.89
C GLU A 902 -29.77 -12.85 15.98
N GLY A 903 -30.21 -13.58 17.00
CA GLY A 903 -29.40 -14.11 18.11
C GLY A 903 -28.53 -15.28 17.67
N MET A 904 -27.63 -15.04 16.70
CA MET A 904 -26.69 -16.03 16.17
C MET A 904 -25.31 -15.89 16.82
N TRP A 905 -25.27 -16.11 18.13
CA TRP A 905 -24.11 -15.88 18.99
C TRP A 905 -22.80 -16.53 18.53
N MET A 906 -22.87 -17.72 17.89
CA MET A 906 -21.74 -18.44 17.30
C MET A 906 -20.82 -17.52 16.49
N ARG A 907 -21.38 -16.57 15.72
CA ARG A 907 -20.61 -15.68 14.85
C ARG A 907 -19.64 -14.76 15.58
N PHE A 908 -19.86 -14.53 16.87
CA PHE A 908 -19.15 -13.52 17.65
C PHE A 908 -18.03 -14.09 18.53
N PHE A 909 -17.95 -15.42 18.67
CA PHE A 909 -16.88 -16.08 19.41
C PHE A 909 -15.50 -15.73 18.83
N PRO A 910 -14.50 -15.44 19.69
CA PRO A 910 -13.12 -15.20 19.26
C PRO A 910 -12.54 -16.33 18.40
N ALA A 911 -12.87 -17.58 18.73
CA ALA A 911 -12.52 -18.74 17.92
C ALA A 911 -13.08 -18.62 16.49
N ILE A 912 -14.37 -18.39 16.30
CA ILE A 912 -14.97 -18.23 14.97
C ILE A 912 -14.37 -17.04 14.20
N LYS A 913 -14.08 -15.92 14.88
CA LYS A 913 -13.37 -14.79 14.28
C LYS A 913 -11.97 -15.18 13.81
N TYR A 914 -11.24 -15.98 14.59
CA TYR A 914 -9.93 -16.50 14.21
C TYR A 914 -10.02 -17.47 13.02
N CYS A 915 -10.99 -18.39 13.02
CA CYS A 915 -11.26 -19.27 11.88
C CYS A 915 -11.46 -18.47 10.58
N ARG A 916 -12.26 -17.40 10.62
CA ARG A 916 -12.46 -16.49 9.48
C ARG A 916 -11.16 -15.83 9.05
N SER A 917 -10.32 -15.41 10.00
CA SER A 917 -9.00 -14.84 9.72
C SER A 917 -8.11 -15.83 8.97
N ILE A 918 -8.01 -17.07 9.42
CA ILE A 918 -7.21 -18.15 8.79
C ILE A 918 -7.67 -18.40 7.34
N VAL A 919 -8.98 -18.46 7.13
CA VAL A 919 -9.55 -18.65 5.78
C VAL A 919 -9.26 -17.44 4.89
N SER A 920 -9.44 -16.22 5.41
CA SER A 920 -9.27 -14.98 4.63
C SER A 920 -7.81 -14.63 4.32
N SER A 921 -6.85 -15.03 5.18
CA SER A 921 -5.43 -14.75 4.99
C SER A 921 -4.77 -15.65 3.94
N GLY A 922 -5.47 -16.70 3.49
CA GLY A 922 -4.88 -17.75 2.66
C GLY A 922 -4.03 -18.73 3.47
N GLU A 923 -4.16 -18.76 4.80
CA GLU A 923 -3.36 -19.64 5.66
C GLU A 923 -3.70 -21.14 5.50
N ILE A 924 -4.66 -21.52 4.69
CA ILE A 924 -4.85 -22.92 4.31
C ILE A 924 -4.83 -23.11 2.79
N GLY A 925 -4.30 -22.12 2.07
CA GLY A 925 -4.37 -22.04 0.61
C GLY A 925 -5.78 -21.74 0.13
N LYS A 926 -6.09 -22.12 -1.12
CA LYS A 926 -7.43 -21.94 -1.70
C LYS A 926 -8.40 -22.92 -1.03
N VAL A 927 -9.53 -22.43 -0.51
CA VAL A 927 -10.57 -23.27 0.09
C VAL A 927 -11.18 -24.20 -0.97
N CYS A 928 -11.28 -25.49 -0.65
CA CYS A 928 -11.81 -26.54 -1.51
C CYS A 928 -13.08 -27.20 -0.93
N GLN A 929 -13.15 -27.36 0.39
CA GLN A 929 -14.27 -28.02 1.04
C GLN A 929 -14.56 -27.43 2.43
N LEU A 930 -15.82 -27.36 2.81
CA LEU A 930 -16.29 -27.08 4.17
C LEU A 930 -17.16 -28.23 4.67
N ARG A 931 -17.01 -28.62 5.94
CA ARG A 931 -17.88 -29.56 6.64
C ARG A 931 -18.32 -28.94 7.95
N ALA A 932 -19.62 -28.92 8.22
CA ALA A 932 -20.14 -28.39 9.47
C ALA A 932 -21.30 -29.26 9.95
N ASP A 933 -21.26 -29.65 11.22
CA ASP A 933 -22.25 -30.50 11.86
C ASP A 933 -22.71 -29.88 13.19
N LEU A 934 -24.01 -29.96 13.45
CA LEU A 934 -24.56 -29.82 14.80
C LEU A 934 -25.67 -30.85 15.00
N SER A 935 -25.33 -31.97 15.61
CA SER A 935 -26.22 -33.11 15.80
C SER A 935 -26.12 -33.60 17.25
N PHE A 936 -27.25 -33.67 17.95
CA PHE A 936 -27.35 -34.17 19.32
C PHE A 936 -28.68 -34.88 19.54
N ASP A 937 -28.70 -35.91 20.39
CA ASP A 937 -29.92 -36.71 20.61
C ASP A 937 -30.82 -36.09 21.67
N LEU A 938 -31.80 -35.29 21.23
CA LEU A 938 -32.78 -34.65 22.12
C LEU A 938 -33.70 -35.65 22.85
N ARG A 939 -33.76 -36.92 22.44
CA ARG A 939 -34.53 -37.94 23.18
C ARG A 939 -33.94 -38.19 24.57
N LYS A 940 -32.69 -37.81 24.81
CA LYS A 940 -32.02 -38.04 26.11
C LYS A 940 -32.20 -36.89 27.11
N ASP A 941 -32.75 -35.75 26.69
CA ASP A 941 -33.00 -34.60 27.55
C ASP A 941 -34.47 -34.53 27.97
N GLU A 942 -34.80 -35.09 29.15
CA GLU A 942 -36.17 -35.15 29.68
C GLU A 942 -36.86 -33.76 29.80
N GLY A 943 -36.09 -32.67 29.87
CA GLY A 943 -36.61 -31.30 29.98
C GLY A 943 -37.00 -30.64 28.66
N LEU A 944 -36.48 -31.11 27.52
CA LEU A 944 -36.69 -30.54 26.18
C LEU A 944 -37.61 -31.39 25.29
N GLN A 945 -38.02 -32.58 25.74
CA GLN A 945 -38.93 -33.50 25.03
C GLN A 945 -40.38 -32.97 24.84
N SER A 946 -40.74 -31.83 25.43
CA SER A 946 -42.12 -31.34 25.43
C SER A 946 -42.60 -30.95 24.01
N PRO A 947 -43.79 -31.42 23.55
CA PRO A 947 -44.38 -31.06 22.26
C PRO A 947 -44.52 -29.57 21.97
N LYS A 948 -44.48 -28.73 23.01
CA LYS A 948 -44.66 -27.27 22.93
C LYS A 948 -43.45 -26.49 22.42
N TRP A 949 -42.27 -27.10 22.28
CA TRP A 949 -41.02 -26.41 21.90
C TRP A 949 -40.42 -26.93 20.58
N ARG A 950 -41.21 -27.71 19.83
CA ARG A 950 -40.73 -28.48 18.68
C ARG A 950 -40.78 -27.66 17.41
N VAL A 951 -39.70 -26.95 17.15
CA VAL A 951 -39.32 -26.61 15.78
C VAL A 951 -38.51 -27.76 15.18
N GLY A 952 -38.55 -27.91 13.85
CA GLY A 952 -37.73 -28.91 13.16
C GLY A 952 -36.24 -28.77 13.48
N ALA A 953 -35.50 -29.87 13.44
CA ALA A 953 -34.08 -29.93 13.79
C ALA A 953 -33.24 -28.93 12.99
N GLY A 954 -33.65 -28.61 11.77
CA GLY A 954 -32.98 -27.61 10.94
C GLY A 954 -33.11 -26.20 11.49
N MET A 955 -34.28 -25.84 12.04
CA MET A 955 -34.53 -24.52 12.62
C MET A 955 -33.85 -24.34 13.98
N ASP A 956 -33.66 -25.43 14.72
CA ASP A 956 -32.99 -25.39 16.02
C ASP A 956 -31.46 -25.53 15.89
N ALA A 957 -31.01 -26.65 15.32
CA ALA A 957 -29.60 -27.00 15.22
C ALA A 957 -29.00 -26.64 13.86
N GLY A 958 -29.69 -26.95 12.75
CA GLY A 958 -29.18 -26.75 11.38
C GLY A 958 -28.84 -25.31 11.00
N VAL A 959 -29.44 -24.33 11.69
CA VAL A 959 -29.16 -22.91 11.51
C VAL A 959 -27.68 -22.57 11.75
N TYR A 960 -27.01 -23.21 12.72
CA TYR A 960 -25.60 -22.97 13.03
C TYR A 960 -24.63 -23.38 11.90
N PRO A 961 -24.60 -24.66 11.45
CA PRO A 961 -23.68 -25.06 10.40
C PRO A 961 -24.00 -24.39 9.06
N ILE A 962 -25.25 -24.00 8.79
CA ILE A 962 -25.60 -23.19 7.62
C ILE A 962 -25.01 -21.77 7.75
N HIS A 963 -25.12 -21.12 8.90
CA HIS A 963 -24.46 -19.83 9.12
C HIS A 963 -22.94 -19.91 9.00
N ALA A 964 -22.34 -21.06 9.33
CA ALA A 964 -20.91 -21.29 9.13
C ALA A 964 -20.53 -21.35 7.64
N ALA A 965 -21.31 -22.03 6.81
CA ALA A 965 -21.14 -22.02 5.36
C ALA A 965 -21.32 -20.60 4.78
N LEU A 966 -22.37 -19.88 5.19
CA LEU A 966 -22.65 -18.53 4.72
C LEU A 966 -21.54 -17.53 5.07
N MET A 967 -20.97 -17.61 6.27
CA MET A 967 -19.93 -16.67 6.72
C MET A 967 -18.55 -16.95 6.08
N LEU A 968 -18.27 -18.18 5.66
CA LEU A 968 -16.96 -18.60 5.16
C LEU A 968 -16.89 -18.72 3.64
N LEU A 969 -17.99 -19.12 2.99
CA LEU A 969 -18.07 -19.32 1.53
C LEU A 969 -18.99 -18.31 0.82
N GLY A 970 -19.80 -17.57 1.58
CA GLY A 970 -20.76 -16.61 1.04
C GLY A 970 -22.13 -17.22 0.75
N ARG A 971 -23.00 -16.44 0.05
CA ARG A 971 -24.41 -16.80 -0.23
C ARG A 971 -24.63 -17.49 -1.58
N ASN A 972 -23.63 -17.48 -2.46
CA ASN A 972 -23.78 -17.87 -3.87
C ASN A 972 -23.44 -19.36 -4.08
N ALA A 973 -24.23 -20.23 -3.46
CA ALA A 973 -24.24 -21.64 -3.84
C ALA A 973 -25.07 -21.80 -5.13
N SER A 974 -24.50 -22.44 -6.15
CA SER A 974 -25.13 -22.63 -7.46
C SER A 974 -25.90 -23.93 -7.59
N ASP A 975 -25.54 -24.95 -6.82
CA ASP A 975 -26.26 -26.22 -6.77
C ASP A 975 -26.41 -26.69 -5.33
N LEU A 976 -27.63 -27.13 -4.97
CA LEU A 976 -28.00 -27.56 -3.62
C LEU A 976 -28.71 -28.91 -3.69
N GLU A 977 -28.14 -29.91 -3.05
CA GLU A 977 -28.76 -31.21 -2.83
C GLU A 977 -29.20 -31.37 -1.38
N PHE A 978 -30.38 -31.95 -1.19
CA PHE A 978 -31.00 -32.12 0.13
C PHE A 978 -31.20 -33.60 0.45
N SER A 979 -30.98 -33.96 1.70
CA SER A 979 -31.31 -35.29 2.25
C SER A 979 -31.69 -35.16 3.71
N GLY A 980 -32.47 -36.11 4.24
CA GLY A 980 -32.85 -36.11 5.65
C GLY A 980 -34.03 -37.03 5.93
N VAL A 981 -34.49 -37.01 7.17
CA VAL A 981 -35.60 -37.81 7.68
C VAL A 981 -36.49 -36.96 8.59
N LEU A 982 -37.77 -37.33 8.64
CA LEU A 982 -38.71 -36.73 9.59
C LEU A 982 -38.38 -37.13 11.02
N ASP A 983 -38.93 -36.38 11.96
CA ASP A 983 -38.82 -36.73 13.37
C ASP A 983 -39.60 -38.01 13.74
N ASP A 984 -39.12 -38.72 14.77
CA ASP A 984 -39.76 -39.94 15.28
C ASP A 984 -40.97 -39.63 16.18
N TYR A 985 -41.33 -38.36 16.33
CA TYR A 985 -42.28 -37.88 17.32
C TYR A 985 -43.62 -37.45 16.73
N GLY A 986 -43.80 -37.62 15.42
CA GLY A 986 -45.07 -37.39 14.74
C GLY A 986 -45.39 -35.92 14.48
N SER A 987 -44.42 -35.00 14.61
CA SER A 987 -44.63 -33.58 14.29
C SER A 987 -44.65 -33.32 12.78
N GLN A 988 -44.19 -34.29 11.97
CA GLN A 988 -43.97 -34.16 10.54
C GLN A 988 -42.91 -33.11 10.17
N GLU A 989 -42.15 -32.57 11.12
CA GLU A 989 -41.00 -31.71 10.87
C GLU A 989 -39.72 -32.54 10.65
N ASP A 990 -38.66 -31.91 10.15
CA ASP A 990 -37.36 -32.56 9.97
C ASP A 990 -36.75 -32.98 11.32
N GLY A 991 -36.36 -34.25 11.44
CA GLY A 991 -35.65 -34.81 12.60
C GLY A 991 -34.13 -34.80 12.40
N ALA A 992 -33.69 -34.94 11.15
CA ALA A 992 -32.30 -34.80 10.73
C ALA A 992 -32.23 -34.36 9.28
N GLY A 993 -31.23 -33.54 8.94
CA GLY A 993 -31.06 -33.00 7.59
C GLY A 993 -29.60 -32.84 7.19
N LEU A 994 -29.40 -32.83 5.88
CA LEU A 994 -28.11 -32.64 5.23
C LEU A 994 -28.30 -31.80 3.97
N ILE A 995 -27.41 -30.82 3.79
CA ILE A 995 -27.27 -30.03 2.57
C ILE A 995 -25.87 -30.27 2.01
N TYR A 996 -25.82 -30.66 0.74
CA TYR A 996 -24.60 -30.60 -0.05
C TYR A 996 -24.69 -29.42 -1.02
N ALA A 997 -23.70 -28.55 -0.98
CA ALA A 997 -23.70 -27.30 -1.74
C ALA A 997 -22.45 -27.17 -2.62
N HIS A 998 -22.66 -26.80 -3.88
CA HIS A 998 -21.60 -26.36 -4.78
C HIS A 998 -21.61 -24.84 -4.91
N TYR A 999 -20.44 -24.22 -4.86
CA TYR A 999 -20.28 -22.78 -5.03
C TYR A 999 -19.62 -22.46 -6.37
N ASP A 1000 -20.08 -21.40 -7.05
CA ASP A 1000 -19.50 -20.94 -8.32
C ASP A 1000 -18.02 -20.54 -8.20
N SER A 1001 -17.58 -20.18 -7.00
CA SER A 1001 -16.19 -19.88 -6.69
C SER A 1001 -15.29 -21.12 -6.64
N GLY A 1002 -15.86 -22.33 -6.74
CA GLY A 1002 -15.19 -23.62 -6.77
C GLY A 1002 -15.31 -24.54 -5.53
N PRO A 1003 -15.48 -24.07 -4.28
CA PRO A 1003 -15.53 -24.97 -3.13
C PRO A 1003 -16.87 -25.72 -3.01
N THR A 1004 -16.85 -26.82 -2.25
CA THR A 1004 -18.05 -27.59 -1.86
C THR A 1004 -18.31 -27.45 -0.36
N ALA A 1005 -19.57 -27.57 0.07
CA ALA A 1005 -19.91 -27.64 1.49
C ALA A 1005 -20.83 -28.82 1.78
N VAL A 1006 -20.57 -29.50 2.90
CA VAL A 1006 -21.48 -30.48 3.50
C VAL A 1006 -21.91 -29.92 4.85
N VAL A 1007 -23.20 -29.69 5.02
CA VAL A 1007 -23.79 -29.16 6.25
C VAL A 1007 -24.82 -30.16 6.76
N SER A 1008 -24.68 -30.61 8.00
CA SER A 1008 -25.59 -31.60 8.62
C SER A 1008 -26.10 -31.17 9.99
N TRP A 1009 -27.26 -31.70 10.35
CA TRP A 1009 -27.84 -31.54 11.68
C TRP A 1009 -28.77 -32.71 12.03
N SER A 1010 -28.98 -32.94 13.32
CA SER A 1010 -29.88 -34.01 13.79
C SER A 1010 -30.30 -33.81 15.23
N HIS A 1011 -31.55 -34.14 15.52
CA HIS A 1011 -32.10 -34.33 16.87
C HIS A 1011 -32.22 -35.81 17.26
N LEU A 1012 -31.77 -36.72 16.39
CA LEU A 1012 -31.96 -38.17 16.49
C LEU A 1012 -30.67 -38.91 16.83
N VAL A 1013 -29.51 -38.27 16.76
CA VAL A 1013 -28.20 -38.91 17.01
C VAL A 1013 -27.22 -37.92 17.63
N GLU A 1014 -26.26 -38.44 18.40
CA GLU A 1014 -25.06 -37.66 18.79
C GLU A 1014 -24.10 -37.59 17.59
N GLY A 1015 -23.78 -36.38 17.15
CA GLY A 1015 -22.81 -36.16 16.08
C GLY A 1015 -21.46 -35.66 16.57
N ALA A 1016 -20.71 -35.07 15.65
CA ALA A 1016 -19.39 -34.53 15.95
C ALA A 1016 -19.47 -33.13 16.54
N GLU A 1017 -20.48 -32.33 16.15
CA GLU A 1017 -20.63 -30.93 16.55
C GLU A 1017 -19.40 -30.06 16.21
N GLU A 1018 -18.81 -30.28 15.03
CA GLU A 1018 -17.55 -29.68 14.58
C GLU A 1018 -17.72 -28.89 13.28
N LEU A 1019 -16.80 -27.95 13.05
CA LEU A 1019 -16.65 -27.23 11.77
C LEU A 1019 -15.22 -27.40 11.24
N GLU A 1020 -15.09 -27.92 10.02
CA GLU A 1020 -13.82 -28.09 9.33
C GLU A 1020 -13.81 -27.38 7.97
N VAL A 1021 -12.72 -26.67 7.68
CA VAL A 1021 -12.48 -26.01 6.39
C VAL A 1021 -11.17 -26.53 5.83
N TYR A 1022 -11.22 -27.07 4.62
CA TYR A 1022 -10.09 -27.65 3.91
C TYR A 1022 -9.69 -26.76 2.75
N GLY A 1023 -8.42 -26.42 2.68
CA GLY A 1023 -7.82 -25.73 1.54
C GLY A 1023 -6.65 -26.51 0.95
N THR A 1024 -6.08 -25.98 -0.13
CA THR A 1024 -5.01 -26.63 -0.89
C THR A 1024 -3.72 -26.86 -0.11
N GLU A 1025 -3.49 -26.11 0.98
CA GLU A 1025 -2.24 -26.14 1.76
C GLU A 1025 -2.46 -26.53 3.23
N GLY A 1026 -3.69 -26.85 3.62
CA GLY A 1026 -3.99 -27.11 5.01
C GLY A 1026 -5.48 -27.22 5.33
N ARG A 1027 -5.79 -27.28 6.63
CA ARG A 1027 -7.16 -27.24 7.14
C ARG A 1027 -7.24 -26.50 8.47
N VAL A 1028 -8.39 -25.93 8.75
CA VAL A 1028 -8.75 -25.41 10.07
C VAL A 1028 -9.95 -26.17 10.60
N LYS A 1029 -9.90 -26.57 11.88
CA LYS A 1029 -10.93 -27.30 12.59
C LYS A 1029 -11.35 -26.51 13.82
N VAL A 1030 -12.62 -26.17 13.92
CA VAL A 1030 -13.27 -25.67 15.13
C VAL A 1030 -13.84 -26.87 15.86
N HIS A 1031 -13.34 -27.09 17.08
CA HIS A 1031 -13.68 -28.27 17.88
C HIS A 1031 -15.05 -28.13 18.54
N SER A 1032 -15.63 -29.28 18.90
CA SER A 1032 -16.91 -29.35 19.60
C SER A 1032 -16.89 -28.67 20.98
N PRO A 1033 -17.98 -27.97 21.36
CA PRO A 1033 -19.14 -27.65 20.52
C PRO A 1033 -18.88 -26.47 19.58
N ALA A 1034 -18.99 -26.67 18.26
CA ALA A 1034 -18.63 -25.64 17.26
C ALA A 1034 -19.58 -24.43 17.24
N HIS A 1035 -20.77 -24.54 17.82
CA HIS A 1035 -21.73 -23.44 17.94
C HIS A 1035 -21.39 -22.47 19.09
N CYS A 1036 -20.56 -22.89 20.07
CA CYS A 1036 -20.03 -22.05 21.14
C CYS A 1036 -18.54 -22.39 21.43
N PRO A 1037 -17.63 -22.20 20.45
CA PRO A 1037 -16.32 -22.85 20.48
C PRO A 1037 -15.26 -22.11 21.30
N THR A 1038 -14.45 -22.88 22.03
CA THR A 1038 -13.29 -22.40 22.79
C THR A 1038 -11.95 -22.89 22.24
N ARG A 1039 -11.94 -23.74 21.20
CA ARG A 1039 -10.71 -24.34 20.67
C ARG A 1039 -10.73 -24.48 19.15
N ILE A 1040 -9.58 -24.26 18.52
CA ILE A 1040 -9.36 -24.43 17.07
C ILE A 1040 -8.02 -25.12 16.83
N SER A 1041 -7.97 -26.05 15.87
CA SER A 1041 -6.72 -26.57 15.32
C SER A 1041 -6.48 -26.09 13.90
N VAL A 1042 -5.28 -25.61 13.61
CA VAL A 1042 -4.82 -25.26 12.26
C VAL A 1042 -3.74 -26.24 11.85
N THR A 1043 -3.93 -26.92 10.72
CA THR A 1043 -3.00 -27.90 10.18
C THR A 1043 -2.45 -27.38 8.86
N ARG A 1044 -1.13 -27.30 8.73
CA ARG A 1044 -0.43 -27.02 7.46
C ARG A 1044 0.16 -28.30 6.87
N VAL A 1045 0.03 -28.47 5.57
CA VAL A 1045 0.64 -29.58 4.83
C VAL A 1045 1.90 -29.05 4.14
N GLU A 1046 3.08 -29.45 4.63
CA GLU A 1046 4.37 -29.12 4.03
C GLU A 1046 4.92 -30.32 3.25
N GLY A 1047 5.16 -30.14 1.95
CA GLY A 1047 5.77 -31.18 1.12
C GLY A 1047 4.80 -32.30 0.69
N SER A 1048 5.10 -33.55 1.04
CA SER A 1048 4.33 -34.72 0.58
C SER A 1048 3.15 -35.04 1.50
N ARG A 1049 2.12 -35.72 0.98
CA ARG A 1049 0.97 -36.25 1.75
C ARG A 1049 1.37 -37.09 2.99
N ARG A 1050 2.59 -37.61 3.04
CA ARG A 1050 3.10 -38.49 4.11
C ARG A 1050 4.04 -37.79 5.10
N ALA A 1051 4.26 -36.48 4.97
CA ALA A 1051 5.06 -35.71 5.92
C ALA A 1051 4.28 -35.44 7.22
N ASP A 1052 5.00 -35.24 8.33
CA ASP A 1052 4.39 -34.88 9.61
C ASP A 1052 3.65 -33.53 9.48
N ASN A 1053 2.33 -33.56 9.60
CA ASN A 1053 1.49 -32.38 9.51
C ASN A 1053 1.73 -31.47 10.73
N ASN A 1054 2.12 -30.22 10.48
CA ASN A 1054 2.29 -29.22 11.54
C ASN A 1054 0.89 -28.75 12.01
N THR A 1055 0.36 -29.38 13.06
CA THR A 1055 -0.93 -29.04 13.66
C THR A 1055 -0.72 -28.19 14.89
N ARG A 1056 -1.28 -26.98 14.90
CA ARG A 1056 -1.27 -26.06 16.04
C ARG A 1056 -2.65 -25.98 16.65
N LEU A 1057 -2.73 -26.08 17.98
CA LEU A 1057 -3.96 -25.90 18.75
C LEU A 1057 -3.98 -24.48 19.34
N TYR A 1058 -5.14 -23.83 19.25
CA TYR A 1058 -5.41 -22.50 19.78
C TYR A 1058 -6.60 -22.59 20.72
N GLU A 1059 -6.45 -22.02 21.90
CA GLU A 1059 -7.50 -21.96 22.92
C GLU A 1059 -7.97 -20.51 23.12
N PHE A 1060 -9.28 -20.36 23.28
CA PHE A 1060 -10.00 -19.10 23.42
C PHE A 1060 -10.85 -19.21 24.68
N PRO A 1061 -10.32 -18.81 25.84
CA PRO A 1061 -11.05 -18.93 27.10
C PRO A 1061 -12.28 -18.01 27.09
N LEU A 1062 -13.35 -18.49 27.75
CA LEU A 1062 -14.58 -17.74 27.92
C LEU A 1062 -14.37 -16.53 28.86
N PRO A 1063 -15.23 -15.50 28.78
CA PRO A 1063 -15.25 -14.41 29.75
C PRO A 1063 -15.51 -14.95 31.16
N ARG A 1064 -14.83 -14.38 32.16
CA ARG A 1064 -15.01 -14.79 33.57
C ARG A 1064 -16.29 -14.19 34.14
N ILE A 1065 -17.42 -14.83 33.86
CA ILE A 1065 -18.75 -14.42 34.33
C ILE A 1065 -19.23 -15.42 35.38
N ARG A 1066 -19.74 -14.94 36.52
CA ARG A 1066 -20.30 -15.80 37.57
C ARG A 1066 -21.81 -15.84 37.45
N GLY A 1067 -22.37 -17.04 37.45
CA GLY A 1067 -23.81 -17.27 37.41
C GLY A 1067 -24.12 -18.73 37.09
N GLU A 1068 -25.35 -19.15 37.35
CA GLU A 1068 -25.84 -20.46 36.94
C GLU A 1068 -26.38 -20.38 35.51
N PHE A 1069 -25.64 -20.97 34.58
CA PHE A 1069 -26.00 -21.04 33.16
C PHE A 1069 -26.74 -22.33 32.83
N ASN A 1070 -27.70 -22.24 31.90
CA ASN A 1070 -28.50 -23.37 31.45
C ASN A 1070 -27.89 -24.10 30.25
N TYR A 1071 -27.06 -23.41 29.46
CA TYR A 1071 -26.46 -23.97 28.24
C TYR A 1071 -24.92 -23.93 28.26
N PRO A 1072 -24.24 -24.83 27.51
CA PRO A 1072 -22.79 -24.87 27.46
C PRO A 1072 -22.20 -23.56 26.92
N ASN A 1073 -21.18 -23.06 27.62
CA ASN A 1073 -20.42 -21.87 27.23
C ASN A 1073 -21.27 -20.60 27.05
N SER A 1074 -22.42 -20.50 27.76
CA SER A 1074 -23.34 -19.35 27.73
C SER A 1074 -22.68 -18.01 28.08
N GLU A 1075 -21.54 -18.01 28.76
CA GLU A 1075 -20.70 -16.82 28.96
C GLU A 1075 -20.36 -16.13 27.64
N GLY A 1076 -20.32 -16.89 26.53
CA GLY A 1076 -20.08 -16.38 25.18
C GLY A 1076 -21.18 -15.49 24.61
N LEU A 1077 -22.41 -15.51 25.16
CA LEU A 1077 -23.48 -14.55 24.80
C LEU A 1077 -23.03 -13.09 25.03
N TYR A 1078 -22.06 -12.88 25.93
CA TYR A 1078 -21.37 -11.60 26.10
C TYR A 1078 -20.84 -11.02 24.78
N TYR A 1079 -20.26 -11.85 23.91
CA TYR A 1079 -19.70 -11.39 22.64
C TYR A 1079 -20.76 -10.88 21.67
N GLU A 1080 -21.95 -11.50 21.69
CA GLU A 1080 -23.10 -11.08 20.90
C GLU A 1080 -23.70 -9.79 21.44
N ALA A 1081 -23.97 -9.72 22.75
CA ALA A 1081 -24.50 -8.52 23.38
C ALA A 1081 -23.56 -7.30 23.18
N ARG A 1082 -22.24 -7.52 23.28
CA ARG A 1082 -21.24 -6.48 22.97
C ARG A 1082 -21.25 -6.07 21.51
N ALA A 1083 -21.51 -7.00 20.58
CA ALA A 1083 -21.64 -6.68 19.15
C ALA A 1083 -22.89 -5.81 18.89
N VAL A 1084 -24.02 -6.11 19.55
CA VAL A 1084 -25.23 -5.29 19.48
C VAL A 1084 -24.99 -3.89 20.03
N GLN A 1085 -24.40 -3.77 21.22
CA GLN A 1085 -24.08 -2.50 21.84
C GLN A 1085 -23.20 -1.64 20.91
N ARG A 1086 -22.13 -2.23 20.35
CA ARG A 1086 -21.25 -1.57 19.38
C ARG A 1086 -22.01 -1.09 18.13
N CYS A 1087 -22.96 -1.88 17.62
CA CYS A 1087 -23.75 -1.50 16.46
C CYS A 1087 -24.66 -0.30 16.77
N LEU A 1088 -25.31 -0.30 17.94
CA LEU A 1088 -26.17 0.78 18.41
C LEU A 1088 -25.41 2.07 18.71
N GLU A 1089 -24.23 1.97 19.35
CA GLU A 1089 -23.32 3.10 19.59
C GLU A 1089 -22.92 3.79 18.28
N ARG A 1090 -22.74 2.99 17.21
CA ARG A 1090 -22.39 3.46 15.86
C ARG A 1090 -23.60 3.86 15.00
N GLY A 1091 -24.82 3.76 15.52
CA GLY A 1091 -26.04 4.07 14.77
C GLY A 1091 -26.31 3.13 13.58
N LEU A 1092 -25.79 1.91 13.61
CA LEU A 1092 -26.05 0.92 12.56
C LEU A 1092 -27.45 0.31 12.72
N ILE A 1093 -28.10 0.00 11.60
CA ILE A 1093 -29.42 -0.67 11.57
C ILE A 1093 -29.33 -2.18 11.32
N GLU A 1094 -28.15 -2.70 10.99
CA GLU A 1094 -27.83 -4.12 10.88
C GLU A 1094 -26.39 -4.37 11.37
N CYS A 1095 -26.10 -5.59 11.83
CA CYS A 1095 -24.75 -5.99 12.17
C CYS A 1095 -23.96 -6.42 10.91
N PRO A 1096 -22.81 -5.81 10.59
CA PRO A 1096 -22.01 -6.21 9.42
C PRO A 1096 -21.51 -7.65 9.47
N GLU A 1097 -21.25 -8.20 10.66
CA GLU A 1097 -20.85 -9.60 10.83
C GLU A 1097 -22.01 -10.61 10.72
N LEU A 1098 -23.25 -10.14 10.86
CA LEU A 1098 -24.48 -10.93 10.69
C LEU A 1098 -25.55 -10.06 10.01
N PRO A 1099 -25.47 -9.84 8.69
CA PRO A 1099 -26.51 -9.14 7.96
C PRO A 1099 -27.80 -9.96 7.96
N LEU A 1100 -28.97 -9.31 7.99
CA LEU A 1100 -30.27 -10.02 7.97
C LEU A 1100 -30.47 -10.85 6.70
N ALA A 1101 -29.73 -10.52 5.63
CA ALA A 1101 -29.70 -11.34 4.42
C ALA A 1101 -29.10 -12.74 4.64
N ASP A 1102 -28.17 -12.93 5.59
CA ASP A 1102 -27.66 -14.26 5.95
C ASP A 1102 -28.73 -15.06 6.67
N SER A 1103 -29.44 -14.46 7.63
CA SER A 1103 -30.55 -15.10 8.36
C SER A 1103 -31.67 -15.55 7.40
N VAL A 1104 -32.06 -14.67 6.47
CA VAL A 1104 -33.06 -15.01 5.44
C VAL A 1104 -32.58 -16.17 4.56
N GLN A 1105 -31.30 -16.18 4.16
CA GLN A 1105 -30.75 -17.24 3.33
C GLN A 1105 -30.65 -18.57 4.10
N ALA A 1106 -30.29 -18.55 5.38
CA ALA A 1106 -30.25 -19.74 6.22
C ALA A 1106 -31.64 -20.39 6.33
N ILE A 1107 -32.66 -19.59 6.67
CA ILE A 1107 -34.07 -20.04 6.72
C ILE A 1107 -34.52 -20.61 5.37
N LYS A 1108 -34.15 -19.97 4.26
CA LYS A 1108 -34.48 -20.47 2.91
C LYS A 1108 -33.89 -21.85 2.64
N MET A 1109 -32.66 -22.10 3.05
CA MET A 1109 -31.99 -23.38 2.89
C MET A 1109 -32.62 -24.47 3.76
N ILE A 1110 -32.95 -24.15 5.01
CA ILE A 1110 -33.62 -25.07 5.95
C ILE A 1110 -35.00 -25.46 5.42
N VAL A 1111 -35.83 -24.47 5.07
CA VAL A 1111 -37.19 -24.70 4.56
C VAL A 1111 -37.16 -25.53 3.27
N ALA A 1112 -36.19 -25.31 2.39
CA ALA A 1112 -36.04 -26.11 1.18
C ALA A 1112 -35.69 -27.58 1.49
N CYS A 1113 -34.81 -27.81 2.47
CA CYS A 1113 -34.45 -29.15 2.94
C CYS A 1113 -35.65 -29.86 3.59
N ASP A 1114 -36.35 -29.18 4.52
CA ASP A 1114 -37.53 -29.71 5.18
C ASP A 1114 -38.65 -30.07 4.18
N GLN A 1115 -38.93 -29.20 3.21
CA GLN A 1115 -39.88 -29.50 2.12
C GLN A 1115 -39.45 -30.72 1.29
N HIS A 1116 -38.15 -30.89 1.05
CA HIS A 1116 -37.63 -32.06 0.35
C HIS A 1116 -37.85 -33.34 1.16
N ILE A 1117 -37.58 -33.32 2.46
CA ILE A 1117 -37.77 -34.45 3.37
C ILE A 1117 -39.26 -34.84 3.43
N LYS A 1118 -40.14 -33.86 3.65
CA LYS A 1118 -41.60 -34.06 3.67
C LYS A 1118 -42.13 -34.67 2.36
N ARG A 1119 -41.63 -34.22 1.20
CA ARG A 1119 -42.00 -34.77 -0.11
C ARG A 1119 -41.49 -36.19 -0.37
N LYS A 1120 -40.39 -36.60 0.25
CA LYS A 1120 -39.87 -37.98 0.14
C LYS A 1120 -40.56 -38.95 1.10
N ALA A 1121 -41.06 -38.44 2.22
CA ALA A 1121 -41.76 -39.25 3.23
C ALA A 1121 -43.25 -39.47 2.88
N ALA A 1122 -43.87 -38.51 2.19
CA ALA A 1122 -45.20 -38.64 1.58
C ALA A 1122 -45.14 -39.48 0.29
#